data_AF-A0A017HJF7-F1
#
_entry.id   AF-A0A017HJF7-F1
#
_cell.length_a   1.000
_cell.length_b   1.000
_cell.length_c   1.000
_cell.angle_alpha   90.00
_cell.angle_beta   90.00
_cell.angle_gamma   90.00
#
_symmetry.space_group_name_H-M   'P 1'
#
loop_
_entity.id
_entity.type
_entity.pdbx_description
1 polymer ?
#
loop_
_entity_poly.entity_id
_entity_poly.type
_entity_poly.pdbx_seq_one_letter_code
_entity_poly.pdbx_strand_id
1 'polypeptide(L)'
;MTEVLRDTAGLAGEPVRAPMAPSQPMRVALGRVDRSRTLGFTFDGKSYQGHPGDTLASALLANGVRLVGRSFKYHRPRGLLSAGPEEPNALVELRSGARQEPNTRATVAELYDGLEAQSQNRWPSLAFDALGVNDLFSPFFTAGFYYKTFMWPAAFWEKLYEPIIRRAAGLGSLSKEADPDAYDKGFLHCDLLVIGAGPSGLMAALTAGRAGARVILADEDFLLGGRLNAETLAIGAQSGADWARGAVAELASMPNVRVMPRTTVMGVFDHGVFGAVERVSDHLPAPAAGKPRQVLWRIYARRSILAAGAIERPIAFRDNDRPGVMLAGAVRAYANRWGVAAGKRVALFVNNDDGLRTARDLEARGVDVVAVIDSRRVGERLPGIRHLQGAVVTAAHGKLGLTGITVRTADGREERIACDALGVSGGWNPTLALTSHHSARPVWDESIAAFVPSPSGPAGLSVAGAAAGALSTHGALATGAARAAEALEDLGFAASPADIPQAEDAPLRLSPLWHVPGQGRAWVDFQNDVTVKDIKLAHQENFVSVEHLKRYTTLGMATDQGKTSNVVALAVMAELTGKGIPATGTTVFRPPYTPVSMGTLAGRSREEEFKPTRLTPRTAGRHSRAPSSSRSGCGSAPSGIPAPARPPGASRSTARSSPPARASASAM
;
A
#
# COMPACT_ATOMS: atom_id res chain seq x y z
N MET A 1 -27.30 -64.14 -50.01
CA MET A 1 -26.12 -64.99 -49.72
C MET A 1 -24.85 -64.18 -49.96
N THR A 2 -23.71 -64.26 -49.25
CA THR A 2 -23.32 -64.73 -47.89
C THR A 2 -21.82 -64.38 -47.70
N GLU A 3 -21.28 -63.75 -46.64
CA GLU A 3 -21.84 -62.99 -45.51
C GLU A 3 -20.80 -62.00 -44.90
N VAL A 4 -21.29 -61.06 -44.08
CA VAL A 4 -20.70 -60.48 -42.85
C VAL A 4 -19.33 -61.02 -42.38
N LEU A 5 -18.37 -60.12 -42.04
CA LEU A 5 -17.78 -59.99 -40.68
C LEU A 5 -16.63 -58.94 -40.56
N ARG A 6 -16.94 -57.88 -39.78
CA ARG A 6 -16.13 -57.14 -38.78
C ARG A 6 -15.08 -56.07 -39.18
N ASP A 7 -15.47 -54.84 -38.80
CA ASP A 7 -14.60 -53.73 -38.39
C ASP A 7 -13.60 -54.06 -37.28
N THR A 8 -12.42 -53.41 -37.37
CA THR A 8 -11.79 -52.67 -36.25
C THR A 8 -10.94 -51.52 -36.81
N ALA A 9 -11.60 -50.41 -37.22
CA ALA A 9 -10.91 -49.18 -37.61
C ALA A 9 -10.72 -48.23 -36.41
N GLY A 10 -9.54 -47.59 -36.33
CA GLY A 10 -9.11 -46.84 -35.14
C GLY A 10 -9.82 -45.50 -34.92
N LEU A 11 -9.99 -45.15 -33.64
CA LEU A 11 -10.42 -43.83 -33.20
C LEU A 11 -9.34 -42.77 -33.51
N ALA A 12 -9.54 -42.00 -34.58
CA ALA A 12 -8.79 -40.78 -34.80
C ALA A 12 -9.22 -39.71 -33.77
N GLY A 13 -8.31 -39.32 -32.88
CA GLY A 13 -8.59 -38.30 -31.87
C GLY A 13 -8.81 -36.92 -32.49
N GLU A 14 -9.79 -36.17 -31.98
CA GLU A 14 -9.97 -34.78 -32.37
C GLU A 14 -8.73 -33.94 -32.04
N PRO A 15 -8.40 -32.92 -32.86
CA PRO A 15 -7.35 -31.98 -32.52
C PRO A 15 -7.76 -31.19 -31.27
N VAL A 16 -7.04 -31.44 -30.17
CA VAL A 16 -7.18 -30.67 -28.93
C VAL A 16 -7.02 -29.19 -29.27
N ARG A 17 -8.10 -28.41 -29.18
CA ARG A 17 -8.04 -26.95 -29.30
C ARG A 17 -7.04 -26.44 -28.28
N ALA A 18 -5.94 -25.85 -28.76
CA ALA A 18 -5.09 -25.04 -27.91
C ALA A 18 -5.98 -24.02 -27.18
N PRO A 19 -5.83 -23.83 -25.86
CA PRO A 19 -6.66 -22.87 -25.13
C PRO A 19 -6.47 -21.49 -25.78
N MET A 20 -7.56 -20.86 -26.20
CA MET A 20 -7.53 -19.47 -26.64
C MET A 20 -6.82 -18.65 -25.57
N ALA A 21 -5.74 -17.97 -25.95
CA ALA A 21 -5.01 -17.11 -25.02
C ALA A 21 -6.02 -16.16 -24.36
N PRO A 22 -6.09 -16.10 -23.02
CA PRO A 22 -7.06 -15.25 -22.33
C PRO A 22 -6.84 -13.80 -22.76
N SER A 23 -7.79 -13.26 -23.51
CA SER A 23 -7.77 -11.86 -23.88
C SER A 23 -7.83 -11.01 -22.62
N GLN A 24 -7.08 -9.91 -22.60
CA GLN A 24 -7.18 -8.89 -21.56
C GLN A 24 -8.21 -7.84 -22.02
N PRO A 25 -9.52 -7.99 -21.74
CA PRO A 25 -10.58 -7.17 -22.34
C PRO A 25 -10.54 -5.70 -21.94
N MET A 26 -9.75 -5.34 -20.92
CA MET A 26 -9.60 -3.98 -20.41
C MET A 26 -8.24 -3.35 -20.75
N ARG A 27 -7.35 -4.07 -21.45
CA ARG A 27 -6.05 -3.52 -21.89
C ARG A 27 -6.27 -2.63 -23.12
N VAL A 28 -6.09 -1.33 -22.96
CA VAL A 28 -6.12 -0.34 -24.04
C VAL A 28 -4.76 -0.28 -24.76
N ALA A 29 -4.64 0.55 -25.80
CA ALA A 29 -3.36 0.84 -26.43
C ALA A 29 -2.45 1.64 -25.48
N LEU A 30 -1.12 1.57 -25.71
CA LEU A 30 -0.09 2.32 -24.98
C LEU A 30 0.06 1.88 -23.50
N GLY A 31 0.91 2.57 -22.72
CA GLY A 31 1.32 2.18 -21.36
C GLY A 31 2.81 1.82 -21.26
N ARG A 32 3.31 1.71 -20.02
CA ARG A 32 4.70 1.50 -19.63
C ARG A 32 4.97 0.05 -19.15
N VAL A 33 4.41 -0.92 -19.88
CA VAL A 33 4.59 -2.36 -19.63
C VAL A 33 5.27 -3.04 -20.82
N ASP A 34 6.10 -4.05 -20.57
CA ASP A 34 6.79 -4.80 -21.62
C ASP A 34 5.84 -5.79 -22.30
N ARG A 35 5.25 -5.38 -23.42
CA ARG A 35 4.35 -6.23 -24.21
C ARG A 35 5.06 -7.29 -25.05
N SER A 36 6.40 -7.33 -25.08
CA SER A 36 7.15 -8.38 -25.79
C SER A 36 7.16 -9.71 -25.03
N ARG A 37 6.82 -9.69 -23.74
CA ARG A 37 6.81 -10.85 -22.84
C ARG A 37 5.47 -10.94 -22.11
N THR A 38 5.00 -12.16 -21.90
CA THR A 38 3.81 -12.46 -21.09
C THR A 38 4.23 -13.17 -19.82
N LEU A 39 3.61 -12.80 -18.70
CA LEU A 39 3.74 -13.45 -17.40
C LEU A 39 2.44 -14.18 -17.09
N GLY A 40 2.53 -15.47 -16.72
CA GLY A 40 1.40 -16.22 -16.17
C GLY A 40 1.28 -15.98 -14.67
N PHE A 41 0.06 -15.85 -14.17
CA PHE A 41 -0.21 -15.78 -12.73
C PHE A 41 -1.56 -16.42 -12.39
N THR A 42 -1.79 -16.72 -11.12
CA THR A 42 -3.07 -17.23 -10.63
C THR A 42 -3.69 -16.30 -9.59
N PHE A 43 -5.01 -16.17 -9.64
CA PHE A 43 -5.79 -15.51 -8.60
C PHE A 43 -7.05 -16.34 -8.30
N ASP A 44 -7.24 -16.69 -7.03
CA ASP A 44 -8.30 -17.60 -6.57
C ASP A 44 -8.34 -18.94 -7.33
N GLY A 45 -7.16 -19.48 -7.66
CA GLY A 45 -7.00 -20.73 -8.40
C GLY A 45 -7.30 -20.65 -9.91
N LYS A 46 -7.68 -19.48 -10.42
CA LYS A 46 -7.85 -19.25 -11.87
C LYS A 46 -6.61 -18.58 -12.46
N SER A 47 -6.16 -19.08 -13.61
CA SER A 47 -5.03 -18.52 -14.36
C SER A 47 -5.40 -17.25 -15.14
N TYR A 48 -4.46 -16.33 -15.20
CA TYR A 48 -4.52 -15.04 -15.88
C TYR A 48 -3.16 -14.70 -16.53
N GLN A 49 -3.12 -13.67 -17.35
CA GLN A 49 -1.89 -13.19 -18.00
C GLN A 49 -1.64 -11.70 -17.73
N GLY A 50 -0.38 -11.31 -17.54
CA GLY A 50 0.07 -9.92 -17.44
C GLY A 50 1.40 -9.71 -18.15
N HIS A 51 2.02 -8.55 -17.94
CA HIS A 51 3.29 -8.15 -18.57
C HIS A 51 4.30 -7.64 -17.53
N PRO A 52 5.62 -7.74 -17.75
CA PRO A 52 6.59 -7.07 -16.89
C PRO A 52 6.29 -5.57 -16.79
N GLY A 53 6.28 -5.06 -15.55
CA GLY A 53 5.83 -3.70 -15.22
C GLY A 53 4.37 -3.59 -14.78
N ASP A 54 3.54 -4.64 -14.94
CA ASP A 54 2.27 -4.74 -14.23
C ASP A 54 2.48 -4.90 -12.72
N THR A 55 1.50 -4.41 -11.96
CA THR A 55 1.22 -4.89 -10.61
C THR A 55 0.11 -5.94 -10.67
N LEU A 56 -0.06 -6.75 -9.61
CA LEU A 56 -1.17 -7.69 -9.54
C LEU A 56 -2.52 -6.99 -9.76
N ALA A 57 -2.71 -5.78 -9.23
CA ALA A 57 -3.91 -4.97 -9.46
C ALA A 57 -4.11 -4.62 -10.94
N SER A 58 -3.08 -4.09 -11.62
CA SER A 58 -3.22 -3.70 -13.04
C SER A 58 -3.45 -4.92 -13.92
N ALA A 59 -2.81 -6.05 -13.63
CA ALA A 59 -3.02 -7.30 -14.35
C ALA A 59 -4.42 -7.89 -14.13
N LEU A 60 -4.92 -7.92 -12.89
CA LEU A 60 -6.29 -8.34 -12.57
C LEU A 60 -7.32 -7.48 -13.32
N LEU A 61 -7.14 -6.15 -13.26
CA LEU A 61 -8.02 -5.19 -13.93
C LEU A 61 -7.98 -5.37 -15.46
N ALA A 62 -6.79 -5.57 -16.05
CA ALA A 62 -6.62 -5.86 -17.48
C ALA A 62 -7.41 -7.10 -17.94
N ASN A 63 -7.47 -8.14 -17.09
CA ASN A 63 -8.24 -9.36 -17.30
C ASN A 63 -9.75 -9.21 -16.97
N GLY A 64 -10.22 -8.00 -16.64
CA GLY A 64 -11.62 -7.71 -16.32
C GLY A 64 -12.05 -8.09 -14.90
N VAL A 65 -11.11 -8.41 -14.00
CA VAL A 65 -11.41 -8.75 -12.60
C VAL A 65 -11.68 -7.47 -11.80
N ARG A 66 -12.96 -7.16 -11.61
CA ARG A 66 -13.42 -6.00 -10.82
C ARG A 66 -13.57 -6.28 -9.34
N LEU A 67 -13.84 -7.53 -8.97
CA LEU A 67 -14.07 -7.98 -7.60
C LEU A 67 -12.80 -8.66 -7.08
N VAL A 68 -12.18 -8.08 -6.05
CA VAL A 68 -10.87 -8.52 -5.53
C VAL A 68 -10.95 -8.91 -4.05
N GLY A 69 -11.91 -8.35 -3.30
CA GLY A 69 -12.06 -8.60 -1.87
C GLY A 69 -13.49 -8.50 -1.36
N ARG A 70 -13.64 -8.70 -0.05
CA ARG A 70 -14.88 -8.58 0.71
C ARG A 70 -14.63 -7.70 1.93
N SER A 71 -15.62 -6.89 2.30
CA SER A 71 -15.49 -5.95 3.42
C SER A 71 -15.49 -6.65 4.79
N PHE A 72 -14.71 -6.13 5.74
CA PHE A 72 -14.40 -6.80 7.02
C PHE A 72 -15.61 -7.16 7.88
N LYS A 73 -16.63 -6.30 7.93
CA LYS A 73 -17.78 -6.43 8.85
C LYS A 73 -19.02 -6.96 8.14
N TYR A 74 -19.30 -6.39 6.97
CA TYR A 74 -20.55 -6.65 6.23
C TYR A 74 -20.38 -7.61 5.04
N HIS A 75 -19.16 -8.10 4.76
CA HIS A 75 -18.84 -8.93 3.60
C HIS A 75 -19.35 -8.33 2.28
N ARG A 76 -19.31 -7.00 2.15
CA ARG A 76 -19.74 -6.35 0.92
C ARG A 76 -18.70 -6.57 -0.19
N PRO A 77 -19.11 -6.79 -1.45
CA PRO A 77 -18.17 -6.95 -2.55
C PRO A 77 -17.30 -5.70 -2.70
N ARG A 78 -15.97 -5.84 -2.76
CA ARG A 78 -15.03 -4.72 -2.93
C ARG A 78 -14.10 -4.94 -4.13
N GLY A 79 -13.87 -3.86 -4.87
CA GLY A 79 -12.86 -3.79 -5.93
C GLY A 79 -11.68 -2.91 -5.52
N LEU A 80 -10.72 -2.74 -6.44
CA LEU A 80 -9.68 -1.73 -6.32
C LEU A 80 -10.29 -0.35 -6.03
N LEU A 81 -9.67 0.43 -5.15
CA LEU A 81 -10.00 1.85 -4.96
C LEU A 81 -8.92 2.74 -5.57
N SER A 82 -7.66 2.32 -5.50
CA SER A 82 -6.49 3.17 -5.73
C SER A 82 -5.44 2.48 -6.62
N ALA A 83 -4.23 3.05 -6.71
CA ALA A 83 -3.13 2.53 -7.53
C ALA A 83 -1.77 2.47 -6.81
N GLY A 84 -1.72 2.72 -5.50
CA GLY A 84 -0.50 2.76 -4.69
C GLY A 84 -0.66 2.15 -3.27
N PRO A 85 0.19 2.52 -2.31
CA PRO A 85 0.19 1.98 -0.93
C PRO A 85 -1.03 2.40 -0.09
N GLU A 86 -1.83 3.35 -0.58
CA GLU A 86 -3.08 3.81 0.01
C GLU A 86 -4.27 2.85 -0.16
N GLU A 87 -4.11 1.77 -0.93
CA GLU A 87 -5.17 0.80 -1.22
C GLU A 87 -5.74 0.13 0.06
N PRO A 88 -7.07 0.25 0.31
CA PRO A 88 -7.73 -0.31 1.49
C PRO A 88 -8.55 -1.60 1.21
N ASN A 89 -8.88 -1.91 -0.05
CA ASN A 89 -9.79 -3.01 -0.40
C ASN A 89 -9.05 -4.26 -0.91
N ALA A 90 -8.13 -4.08 -1.87
CA ALA A 90 -7.51 -5.16 -2.63
C ALA A 90 -6.33 -5.81 -1.88
N LEU A 91 -6.64 -6.37 -0.71
CA LEU A 91 -5.72 -7.15 0.12
C LEU A 91 -5.82 -8.63 -0.24
N VAL A 92 -4.67 -9.24 -0.53
CA VAL A 92 -4.53 -10.64 -0.93
C VAL A 92 -3.52 -11.38 -0.06
N GLU A 93 -3.68 -12.70 0.03
CA GLU A 93 -2.60 -13.61 0.41
C GLU A 93 -1.77 -13.88 -0.85
N LEU A 94 -0.46 -13.65 -0.79
CA LEU A 94 0.47 -14.06 -1.85
C LEU A 94 1.18 -15.36 -1.49
N ARG A 95 1.57 -16.10 -2.53
CA ARG A 95 2.35 -17.36 -2.44
C ARG A 95 1.60 -18.42 -1.62
N SER A 96 2.31 -19.48 -1.24
CA SER A 96 1.75 -20.66 -0.58
C SER A 96 2.76 -21.30 0.39
N GLY A 97 2.27 -22.16 1.30
CA GLY A 97 3.08 -22.85 2.32
C GLY A 97 3.89 -21.90 3.22
N ALA A 98 5.12 -22.28 3.57
CA ALA A 98 6.05 -21.50 4.39
C ALA A 98 6.33 -20.06 3.89
N ARG A 99 6.02 -19.73 2.63
CA ARG A 99 6.22 -18.40 2.03
C ARG A 99 4.95 -17.55 1.94
N GLN A 100 3.81 -18.05 2.44
CA GLN A 100 2.53 -17.36 2.39
C GLN A 100 2.58 -16.00 3.11
N GLU A 101 2.18 -14.94 2.41
CA GLU A 101 2.19 -13.57 2.93
C GLU A 101 0.79 -12.95 2.90
N PRO A 102 0.14 -12.75 4.06
CA PRO A 102 -1.19 -12.17 4.13
C PRO A 102 -1.18 -10.64 4.09
N ASN A 103 -2.31 -10.08 3.65
CA ASN A 103 -2.61 -8.65 3.61
C ASN A 103 -1.68 -7.83 2.69
N THR A 104 -1.12 -8.46 1.66
CA THR A 104 -0.39 -7.74 0.62
C THR A 104 -1.38 -6.97 -0.25
N ARG A 105 -1.06 -5.71 -0.57
CA ARG A 105 -1.86 -4.91 -1.50
C ARG A 105 -1.55 -5.32 -2.93
N ALA A 106 -2.57 -5.68 -3.69
CA ALA A 106 -2.42 -5.98 -5.12
C ALA A 106 -1.84 -4.78 -5.92
N THR A 107 -2.04 -3.54 -5.45
CA THR A 107 -1.56 -2.30 -6.09
C THR A 107 -0.05 -2.11 -6.04
N VAL A 108 0.66 -2.71 -5.09
CA VAL A 108 2.13 -2.58 -4.94
C VAL A 108 2.88 -3.90 -5.12
N ALA A 109 2.16 -5.01 -5.28
CA ALA A 109 2.72 -6.30 -5.64
C ALA A 109 3.14 -6.29 -7.12
N GLU A 110 4.44 -6.14 -7.39
CA GLU A 110 5.03 -6.26 -8.73
C GLU A 110 4.79 -7.67 -9.29
N LEU A 111 4.29 -7.75 -10.53
CA LEU A 111 3.96 -9.02 -11.16
C LEU A 111 5.22 -9.76 -11.61
N TYR A 112 5.31 -11.04 -11.26
CA TYR A 112 6.32 -11.98 -11.75
C TYR A 112 5.67 -13.25 -12.31
N ASP A 113 6.40 -13.99 -13.12
CA ASP A 113 5.91 -15.24 -13.73
C ASP A 113 5.72 -16.32 -12.66
N GLY A 114 4.56 -16.97 -12.67
CA GLY A 114 4.16 -17.94 -11.65
C GLY A 114 3.70 -17.32 -10.32
N LEU A 115 3.35 -16.02 -10.28
CA LEU A 115 2.78 -15.40 -9.08
C LEU A 115 1.44 -16.08 -8.70
N GLU A 116 1.31 -16.49 -7.44
CA GLU A 116 0.07 -17.03 -6.88
C GLU A 116 -0.53 -16.02 -5.88
N ALA A 117 -1.84 -15.78 -6.00
CA ALA A 117 -2.58 -14.89 -5.11
C ALA A 117 -3.97 -15.45 -4.74
N GLN A 118 -4.43 -15.18 -3.53
CA GLN A 118 -5.77 -15.55 -3.04
C GLN A 118 -6.44 -14.36 -2.36
N SER A 119 -7.74 -14.22 -2.59
CA SER A 119 -8.56 -13.19 -1.95
C SER A 119 -8.96 -13.56 -0.52
N GLN A 120 -9.03 -12.55 0.34
CA GLN A 120 -9.26 -12.70 1.78
C GLN A 120 -10.73 -12.46 2.17
N ASN A 121 -11.11 -12.81 3.40
CA ASN A 121 -12.44 -12.54 4.00
C ASN A 121 -13.65 -13.06 3.19
N ARG A 122 -13.52 -14.21 2.50
CA ARG A 122 -14.56 -14.74 1.59
C ARG A 122 -14.87 -16.22 1.82
N TRP A 123 -16.15 -16.59 1.95
CA TRP A 123 -16.56 -18.00 2.02
C TRP A 123 -17.92 -18.30 1.34
N PRO A 124 -18.00 -19.30 0.43
CA PRO A 124 -16.89 -20.07 -0.15
C PRO A 124 -16.06 -19.30 -1.20
N SER A 125 -16.60 -18.24 -1.82
CA SER A 125 -15.95 -17.56 -2.96
C SER A 125 -16.19 -16.05 -2.95
N LEU A 126 -15.44 -15.30 -3.77
CA LEU A 126 -15.67 -13.86 -3.91
C LEU A 126 -17.06 -13.54 -4.47
N ALA A 127 -17.56 -14.30 -5.44
CA ALA A 127 -18.88 -14.06 -6.04
C ALA A 127 -20.02 -14.49 -5.09
N PHE A 128 -19.88 -15.66 -4.48
CA PHE A 128 -20.83 -16.26 -3.55
C PHE A 128 -20.21 -16.32 -2.16
N ASP A 129 -20.52 -15.30 -1.36
CA ASP A 129 -20.13 -15.18 0.05
C ASP A 129 -21.38 -15.28 0.94
N ALA A 130 -21.44 -16.32 1.77
CA ALA A 130 -22.58 -16.57 2.66
C ALA A 130 -22.63 -15.58 3.84
N LEU A 131 -21.48 -15.08 4.29
CA LEU A 131 -21.40 -14.06 5.34
C LEU A 131 -21.89 -12.69 4.84
N GLY A 132 -22.10 -12.53 3.53
CA GLY A 132 -22.84 -11.41 2.94
C GLY A 132 -24.28 -11.25 3.46
N VAL A 133 -24.84 -12.25 4.17
CA VAL A 133 -26.09 -12.12 4.91
C VAL A 133 -26.00 -11.07 6.03
N ASN A 134 -24.81 -10.81 6.58
CA ASN A 134 -24.57 -9.79 7.61
C ASN A 134 -24.99 -8.38 7.15
N ASP A 135 -24.98 -8.12 5.83
CA ASP A 135 -25.39 -6.83 5.26
C ASP A 135 -26.88 -6.52 5.52
N LEU A 136 -27.73 -7.55 5.59
CA LEU A 136 -29.16 -7.43 5.92
C LEU A 136 -29.38 -7.06 7.39
N PHE A 137 -28.50 -7.53 8.28
CA PHE A 137 -28.53 -7.22 9.72
C PHE A 137 -27.72 -5.96 10.09
N SER A 138 -27.27 -5.19 9.09
CA SER A 138 -26.50 -3.96 9.30
C SER A 138 -27.12 -2.91 10.27
N PRO A 139 -28.45 -2.81 10.50
CA PRO A 139 -28.99 -1.94 11.55
C PRO A 139 -28.55 -2.30 12.97
N PHE A 140 -28.27 -3.57 13.27
CA PHE A 140 -27.78 -4.04 14.57
C PHE A 140 -26.26 -3.86 14.72
N PHE A 141 -25.54 -3.89 13.59
CA PHE A 141 -24.10 -3.76 13.52
C PHE A 141 -23.63 -2.30 13.44
N THR A 142 -24.00 -1.45 14.39
CA THR A 142 -23.49 -0.06 14.46
C THR A 142 -22.02 0.01 14.90
N ALA A 143 -21.41 1.20 14.82
CA ALA A 143 -20.18 1.49 15.58
C ALA A 143 -20.36 1.21 17.09
N GLY A 144 -19.29 0.78 17.75
CA GLY A 144 -19.29 0.41 19.17
C GLY A 144 -20.06 -0.86 19.56
N PHE A 145 -20.80 -1.51 18.65
CA PHE A 145 -21.59 -2.72 18.93
C PHE A 145 -20.80 -3.81 19.69
N TYR A 146 -19.55 -4.07 19.27
CA TYR A 146 -18.71 -5.09 19.89
C TYR A 146 -18.50 -4.87 21.40
N TYR A 147 -18.29 -3.62 21.82
CA TYR A 147 -18.12 -3.25 23.24
C TYR A 147 -19.40 -3.44 24.05
N LYS A 148 -20.57 -3.32 23.40
CA LYS A 148 -21.89 -3.41 24.05
C LYS A 148 -22.41 -4.85 24.12
N THR A 149 -21.99 -5.73 23.22
CA THR A 149 -22.60 -7.07 23.06
C THR A 149 -21.67 -8.24 23.40
N PHE A 150 -20.36 -8.16 23.16
CA PHE A 150 -19.46 -9.32 23.31
C PHE A 150 -18.57 -9.31 24.56
N MET A 151 -18.61 -8.23 25.36
CA MET A 151 -17.79 -8.13 26.58
C MET A 151 -18.37 -8.87 27.79
N TRP A 152 -19.60 -9.39 27.70
CA TRP A 152 -20.25 -10.11 28.79
C TRP A 152 -21.12 -11.27 28.26
N PRO A 153 -21.08 -12.47 28.88
CA PRO A 153 -20.17 -12.89 29.95
C PRO A 153 -18.73 -13.05 29.45
N ALA A 154 -17.73 -12.62 30.23
CA ALA A 154 -16.32 -12.63 29.80
C ALA A 154 -15.83 -14.02 29.35
N ALA A 155 -16.30 -15.09 30.00
CA ALA A 155 -15.95 -16.47 29.65
C ALA A 155 -16.44 -16.92 28.24
N PHE A 156 -17.36 -16.19 27.61
CA PHE A 156 -17.83 -16.46 26.25
C PHE A 156 -16.94 -15.79 25.19
N TRP A 157 -16.10 -14.81 25.56
CA TRP A 157 -15.19 -14.15 24.63
C TRP A 157 -14.23 -15.18 24.00
N GLU A 158 -13.37 -15.81 24.79
CA GLU A 158 -12.36 -16.77 24.31
C GLU A 158 -12.97 -18.03 23.69
N LYS A 159 -14.14 -18.47 24.21
CA LYS A 159 -14.73 -19.78 23.88
C LYS A 159 -15.74 -19.77 22.75
N LEU A 160 -16.38 -18.64 22.47
CA LEU A 160 -17.49 -18.54 21.51
C LEU A 160 -17.32 -17.35 20.57
N TYR A 161 -17.19 -16.13 21.10
CA TYR A 161 -17.19 -14.93 20.27
C TYR A 161 -15.90 -14.78 19.46
N GLU A 162 -14.73 -14.88 20.09
CA GLU A 162 -13.44 -14.72 19.42
C GLU A 162 -13.22 -15.77 18.31
N PRO A 163 -13.45 -17.09 18.50
CA PRO A 163 -13.25 -18.07 17.42
C PRO A 163 -14.17 -17.83 16.21
N ILE A 164 -15.42 -17.42 16.44
CA ILE A 164 -16.39 -17.12 15.38
C ILE A 164 -16.00 -15.82 14.65
N ILE A 165 -15.72 -14.75 15.40
CA ILE A 165 -15.31 -13.45 14.85
C ILE A 165 -14.00 -13.59 14.06
N ARG A 166 -13.01 -14.33 14.57
CA ARG A 166 -11.73 -14.56 13.89
C ARG A 166 -11.86 -15.37 12.60
N ARG A 167 -12.89 -16.21 12.48
CA ARG A 167 -13.21 -16.96 11.25
C ARG A 167 -14.03 -16.13 10.25
N ALA A 168 -14.86 -15.23 10.72
CA ALA A 168 -15.69 -14.37 9.87
C ALA A 168 -14.95 -13.12 9.37
N ALA A 169 -14.28 -12.40 10.27
CA ALA A 169 -13.62 -11.11 10.03
C ALA A 169 -12.09 -11.23 9.94
N GLY A 170 -11.59 -12.38 9.48
CA GLY A 170 -10.16 -12.68 9.40
C GLY A 170 -9.44 -11.95 8.26
N LEU A 171 -8.69 -10.88 8.59
CA LEU A 171 -7.52 -10.49 7.80
C LEU A 171 -6.63 -11.73 7.53
N GLY A 172 -5.84 -11.69 6.44
CA GLY A 172 -5.21 -12.87 5.86
C GLY A 172 -4.47 -13.79 6.83
N SER A 173 -4.52 -15.07 6.52
CA SER A 173 -4.01 -16.17 7.32
C SER A 173 -2.48 -16.30 7.26
N LEU A 174 -1.92 -16.87 8.33
CA LEU A 174 -0.51 -17.28 8.41
C LEU A 174 -0.44 -18.80 8.26
N SER A 175 0.53 -19.29 7.48
CA SER A 175 0.75 -20.72 7.24
C SER A 175 1.11 -21.51 8.52
N LYS A 176 1.67 -20.83 9.54
CA LYS A 176 2.24 -21.41 10.78
C LYS A 176 3.50 -22.25 10.57
N GLU A 177 3.97 -22.36 9.34
CA GLU A 177 5.29 -22.91 9.00
C GLU A 177 6.39 -21.89 9.30
N ALA A 178 7.65 -22.34 9.40
CA ALA A 178 8.78 -21.44 9.62
C ALA A 178 9.15 -20.72 8.31
N ASP A 179 9.28 -19.39 8.37
CA ASP A 179 9.68 -18.57 7.22
C ASP A 179 11.07 -19.03 6.71
N PRO A 180 11.18 -19.51 5.45
CA PRO A 180 12.43 -20.00 4.90
C PRO A 180 13.38 -18.87 4.49
N ASP A 181 12.92 -17.61 4.45
CA ASP A 181 13.70 -16.50 3.93
C ASP A 181 14.79 -15.98 4.87
N ALA A 182 15.86 -15.48 4.26
CA ALA A 182 16.89 -14.71 4.92
C ALA A 182 16.54 -13.22 4.87
N TYR A 183 16.88 -12.50 5.94
CA TYR A 183 16.69 -11.06 6.08
C TYR A 183 17.99 -10.44 6.55
N ASP A 184 18.27 -9.20 6.13
CA ASP A 184 19.52 -8.53 6.51
C ASP A 184 19.32 -7.14 7.08
N LYS A 185 20.39 -6.62 7.69
CA LYS A 185 20.45 -5.29 8.29
C LYS A 185 21.71 -4.57 7.85
N GLY A 186 21.59 -3.29 7.49
CA GLY A 186 22.72 -2.50 7.03
C GLY A 186 22.68 -1.05 7.49
N PHE A 187 23.82 -0.38 7.37
CA PHE A 187 24.01 1.01 7.76
C PHE A 187 24.49 1.83 6.57
N LEU A 188 23.76 2.89 6.21
CA LEU A 188 24.11 3.79 5.11
C LEU A 188 24.37 5.20 5.63
N HIS A 189 25.26 5.94 4.97
CA HIS A 189 25.57 7.33 5.30
C HIS A 189 25.50 8.17 4.04
N CYS A 190 24.88 9.34 4.13
CA CYS A 190 24.76 10.30 3.03
C CYS A 190 24.84 11.74 3.56
N ASP A 191 25.20 12.67 2.68
CA ASP A 191 25.08 14.09 2.96
C ASP A 191 23.62 14.51 2.81
N LEU A 192 22.93 14.02 1.76
CA LEU A 192 21.50 14.24 1.52
C LEU A 192 20.72 12.94 1.29
N LEU A 193 19.64 12.72 2.04
CA LEU A 193 18.62 11.70 1.77
C LEU A 193 17.39 12.31 1.08
N VAL A 194 17.06 11.86 -0.13
CA VAL A 194 15.83 12.23 -0.84
C VAL A 194 14.83 11.08 -0.76
N ILE A 195 13.63 11.37 -0.24
CA ILE A 195 12.59 10.38 0.07
C ILE A 195 11.43 10.55 -0.92
N GLY A 196 11.34 9.65 -1.90
CA GLY A 196 10.45 9.72 -3.04
C GLY A 196 11.16 10.22 -4.30
N ALA A 197 10.93 9.55 -5.43
CA ALA A 197 11.50 9.82 -6.75
C ALA A 197 10.44 10.31 -7.75
N GLY A 198 9.47 11.10 -7.26
CA GLY A 198 8.62 11.94 -8.09
C GLY A 198 9.38 13.13 -8.70
N PRO A 199 8.70 14.08 -9.37
CA PRO A 199 9.36 15.22 -10.02
C PRO A 199 10.22 16.05 -9.05
N SER A 200 9.69 16.36 -7.85
CA SER A 200 10.43 17.09 -6.82
C SER A 200 11.65 16.33 -6.31
N GLY A 201 11.53 15.01 -6.12
CA GLY A 201 12.61 14.16 -5.65
C GLY A 201 13.73 13.95 -6.67
N LEU A 202 13.37 13.72 -7.93
CA LEU A 202 14.34 13.64 -9.03
C LEU A 202 15.08 14.97 -9.21
N MET A 203 14.38 16.09 -9.18
CA MET A 203 15.00 17.41 -9.30
C MET A 203 15.93 17.71 -8.10
N ALA A 204 15.51 17.39 -6.87
CA ALA A 204 16.34 17.52 -5.68
C ALA A 204 17.61 16.65 -5.75
N ALA A 205 17.47 15.40 -6.17
CA ALA A 205 18.58 14.46 -6.30
C ALA A 205 19.55 14.86 -7.41
N LEU A 206 19.07 15.38 -8.55
CA LEU A 206 19.90 15.91 -9.64
C LEU A 206 20.71 17.13 -9.18
N THR A 207 20.06 18.09 -8.52
CA THR A 207 20.73 19.29 -7.98
C THR A 207 21.86 18.92 -7.01
N ALA A 208 21.60 18.01 -6.06
CA ALA A 208 22.60 17.59 -5.08
C ALA A 208 23.67 16.65 -5.64
N GLY A 209 23.30 15.75 -6.56
CA GLY A 209 24.22 14.84 -7.22
C GLY A 209 25.24 15.58 -8.09
N ARG A 210 24.78 16.54 -8.90
CA ARG A 210 25.64 17.42 -9.73
C ARG A 210 26.55 18.32 -8.90
N ALA A 211 26.13 18.72 -7.70
CA ALA A 211 26.96 19.46 -6.74
C ALA A 211 28.01 18.58 -6.00
N GLY A 212 28.07 17.27 -6.27
CA GLY A 212 29.06 16.36 -5.70
C GLY A 212 28.75 15.86 -4.29
N ALA A 213 27.59 16.19 -3.71
CA ALA A 213 27.16 15.66 -2.42
C ALA A 213 26.89 14.15 -2.50
N ARG A 214 27.09 13.39 -1.41
CA ARG A 214 26.68 11.98 -1.39
C ARG A 214 25.17 11.90 -1.18
N VAL A 215 24.44 11.47 -2.21
CA VAL A 215 22.98 11.41 -2.21
C VAL A 215 22.50 9.97 -2.11
N ILE A 216 21.48 9.72 -1.29
CA ILE A 216 20.63 8.53 -1.41
C ILE A 216 19.26 8.98 -1.90
N LEU A 217 18.79 8.44 -3.02
CA LEU A 217 17.42 8.60 -3.50
C LEU A 217 16.67 7.28 -3.26
N ALA A 218 15.72 7.28 -2.34
CA ALA A 218 14.93 6.09 -2.00
C ALA A 218 13.46 6.30 -2.37
N ASP A 219 12.87 5.33 -3.08
CA ASP A 219 11.45 5.33 -3.45
C ASP A 219 10.88 3.91 -3.34
N GLU A 220 9.61 3.79 -2.98
CA GLU A 220 8.97 2.50 -2.75
C GLU A 220 8.53 1.77 -4.03
N ASP A 221 8.39 2.49 -5.14
CA ASP A 221 8.05 1.93 -6.44
C ASP A 221 9.24 1.19 -7.06
N PHE A 222 8.95 0.24 -7.94
CA PHE A 222 9.94 -0.36 -8.83
C PHE A 222 10.26 0.52 -10.05
N LEU A 223 9.34 1.41 -10.44
CA LEU A 223 9.51 2.34 -11.56
C LEU A 223 9.58 3.79 -11.05
N LEU A 224 10.80 4.32 -10.96
CA LEU A 224 11.08 5.69 -10.52
C LEU A 224 10.51 6.74 -11.49
N GLY A 225 10.17 7.92 -10.97
CA GLY A 225 9.41 8.97 -11.67
C GLY A 225 8.10 9.35 -10.96
N GLY A 226 7.61 8.51 -10.04
CA GLY A 226 6.37 8.75 -9.29
C GLY A 226 5.19 9.04 -10.22
N ARG A 227 4.44 10.13 -9.95
CA ARG A 227 3.32 10.55 -10.81
C ARG A 227 3.70 10.76 -12.28
N LEU A 228 4.95 11.09 -12.62
CA LEU A 228 5.34 11.29 -14.04
C LEU A 228 5.12 10.03 -14.91
N ASN A 229 5.12 8.84 -14.29
CA ASN A 229 4.82 7.58 -14.98
C ASN A 229 3.32 7.35 -15.25
N ALA A 230 2.44 8.15 -14.64
CA ALA A 230 0.99 8.03 -14.62
C ALA A 230 0.26 9.25 -15.25
N GLU A 231 1.00 10.24 -15.76
CA GLU A 231 0.48 11.50 -16.30
C GLU A 231 0.93 11.69 -17.76
N THR A 232 0.21 12.53 -18.51
CA THR A 232 0.46 12.83 -19.94
C THR A 232 1.25 14.12 -20.17
N LEU A 233 1.48 14.92 -19.14
CA LEU A 233 2.11 16.23 -19.24
C LEU A 233 3.59 16.16 -19.67
N ALA A 234 4.03 17.19 -20.39
CA ALA A 234 5.39 17.34 -20.86
C ALA A 234 6.30 18.00 -19.80
N ILE A 235 7.59 17.68 -19.89
CA ILE A 235 8.69 18.38 -19.21
C ILE A 235 9.70 18.76 -20.28
N GLY A 236 9.85 20.07 -20.54
CA GLY A 236 10.54 20.58 -21.71
C GLY A 236 9.96 20.00 -23.00
N ALA A 237 10.81 19.42 -23.84
CA ALA A 237 10.43 18.76 -25.09
C ALA A 237 10.09 17.25 -24.94
N GLN A 238 10.04 16.70 -23.72
CA GLN A 238 9.86 15.27 -23.45
C GLN A 238 8.53 15.00 -22.74
N SER A 239 8.01 13.76 -22.82
CA SER A 239 6.95 13.34 -21.88
C SER A 239 7.53 13.20 -20.47
N GLY A 240 6.74 13.45 -19.42
CA GLY A 240 7.22 13.39 -18.03
C GLY A 240 7.91 12.06 -17.68
N ALA A 241 7.40 10.92 -18.17
CA ALA A 241 8.01 9.61 -17.94
C ALA A 241 9.34 9.42 -18.70
N ASP A 242 9.50 10.04 -19.88
CA ASP A 242 10.75 9.96 -20.64
C ASP A 242 11.83 10.85 -20.01
N TRP A 243 11.45 12.04 -19.52
CA TRP A 243 12.31 12.88 -18.69
C TRP A 243 12.72 12.15 -17.40
N ALA A 244 11.77 11.53 -16.70
CA ALA A 244 12.05 10.78 -15.48
C ALA A 244 13.04 9.63 -15.72
N ARG A 245 12.88 8.87 -16.81
CA ARG A 245 13.83 7.84 -17.22
C ARG A 245 15.23 8.40 -17.49
N GLY A 246 15.32 9.57 -18.14
CA GLY A 246 16.59 10.29 -18.35
C GLY A 246 17.25 10.72 -17.05
N ALA A 247 16.51 11.38 -16.17
CA ALA A 247 16.96 11.82 -14.85
C ALA A 247 17.47 10.64 -13.99
N VAL A 248 16.75 9.52 -13.97
CA VAL A 248 17.15 8.30 -13.23
C VAL A 248 18.42 7.67 -13.82
N ALA A 249 18.57 7.65 -15.15
CA ALA A 249 19.77 7.14 -15.81
C ALA A 249 20.99 8.03 -15.51
N GLU A 250 20.81 9.36 -15.52
CA GLU A 250 21.86 10.30 -15.13
C GLU A 250 22.29 10.08 -13.67
N LEU A 251 21.33 10.05 -12.73
CA LEU A 251 21.58 9.79 -11.31
C LEU A 251 22.29 8.44 -11.07
N ALA A 252 21.90 7.39 -11.78
CA ALA A 252 22.53 6.07 -11.67
C ALA A 252 23.97 6.03 -12.23
N SER A 253 24.35 7.01 -13.06
CA SER A 253 25.72 7.16 -13.57
C SER A 253 26.66 7.91 -12.62
N MET A 254 26.13 8.63 -11.63
CA MET A 254 26.93 9.45 -10.71
C MET A 254 27.51 8.59 -9.56
N PRO A 255 28.84 8.56 -9.35
CA PRO A 255 29.46 7.70 -8.33
C PRO A 255 29.13 8.12 -6.88
N ASN A 256 28.68 9.36 -6.69
CA ASN A 256 28.24 9.92 -5.41
C ASN A 256 26.73 9.73 -5.14
N VAL A 257 25.96 9.18 -6.07
CA VAL A 257 24.52 8.98 -5.92
C VAL A 257 24.20 7.49 -5.81
N ARG A 258 23.38 7.13 -4.81
CA ARG A 258 22.79 5.79 -4.70
C ARG A 258 21.30 5.86 -4.94
N VAL A 259 20.86 5.23 -6.03
CA VAL A 259 19.45 5.08 -6.39
C VAL A 259 18.92 3.77 -5.79
N MET A 260 17.86 3.86 -4.99
CA MET A 260 17.26 2.73 -4.26
C MET A 260 15.75 2.62 -4.59
N PRO A 261 15.38 1.97 -5.71
CA PRO A 261 13.99 1.60 -5.97
C PRO A 261 13.53 0.53 -4.96
N ARG A 262 12.22 0.25 -4.91
CA ARG A 262 11.60 -0.76 -4.03
C ARG A 262 11.95 -0.58 -2.54
N THR A 263 12.29 0.65 -2.13
CA THR A 263 12.81 1.00 -0.81
C THR A 263 11.90 2.00 -0.11
N THR A 264 11.08 1.52 0.82
CA THR A 264 10.18 2.39 1.59
C THR A 264 10.91 2.94 2.83
N VAL A 265 11.05 4.27 2.93
CA VAL A 265 11.48 4.93 4.18
C VAL A 265 10.32 4.89 5.17
N MET A 266 10.45 4.06 6.20
CA MET A 266 9.36 3.73 7.13
C MET A 266 9.22 4.72 8.30
N GLY A 267 10.27 5.46 8.65
CA GLY A 267 10.28 6.34 9.80
C GLY A 267 11.53 7.20 9.93
N VAL A 268 11.36 8.36 10.56
CA VAL A 268 12.42 9.31 10.95
C VAL A 268 12.70 9.12 12.44
N PHE A 269 13.95 9.18 12.86
CA PHE A 269 14.39 9.00 14.24
C PHE A 269 15.43 10.08 14.59
N ASP A 270 15.78 10.17 15.87
CA ASP A 270 16.66 11.21 16.40
C ASP A 270 18.02 11.27 15.67
N HIS A 271 18.59 12.47 15.61
CA HIS A 271 19.92 12.73 15.05
C HIS A 271 20.09 12.39 13.55
N GLY A 272 19.06 12.66 12.73
CA GLY A 272 19.13 12.46 11.27
C GLY A 272 19.15 10.98 10.86
N VAL A 273 18.56 10.11 11.68
CA VAL A 273 18.50 8.66 11.45
C VAL A 273 17.17 8.30 10.80
N PHE A 274 17.20 7.51 9.73
CA PHE A 274 16.02 7.03 9.02
C PHE A 274 16.03 5.51 8.97
N GLY A 275 14.87 4.90 9.18
CA GLY A 275 14.65 3.49 8.91
C GLY A 275 14.08 3.32 7.52
N ALA A 276 14.67 2.46 6.69
CA ALA A 276 14.17 2.13 5.36
C ALA A 276 14.19 0.61 5.12
N VAL A 277 13.23 0.10 4.35
CA VAL A 277 13.13 -1.32 4.00
C VAL A 277 13.20 -1.47 2.50
N GLU A 278 14.27 -2.11 2.03
CA GLU A 278 14.49 -2.48 0.63
C GLU A 278 13.93 -3.87 0.35
N ARG A 279 13.06 -3.98 -0.66
CA ARG A 279 12.47 -5.24 -1.13
C ARG A 279 13.31 -5.87 -2.24
N VAL A 280 14.36 -6.57 -1.81
CA VAL A 280 15.40 -7.15 -2.69
C VAL A 280 14.87 -8.29 -3.57
N SER A 281 13.98 -9.15 -3.07
CA SER A 281 13.51 -10.34 -3.80
C SER A 281 12.00 -10.62 -3.68
N ASP A 282 11.19 -9.63 -3.29
CA ASP A 282 9.73 -9.78 -3.26
C ASP A 282 9.11 -9.90 -4.65
N HIS A 283 9.73 -9.27 -5.65
CA HIS A 283 9.36 -9.31 -7.07
C HIS A 283 9.84 -10.59 -7.79
N LEU A 284 10.28 -11.61 -7.04
CA LEU A 284 10.76 -12.89 -7.54
C LEU A 284 9.97 -14.04 -6.89
N PRO A 285 9.88 -15.21 -7.54
CA PRO A 285 9.27 -16.41 -6.94
C PRO A 285 9.95 -16.83 -5.63
N ALA A 286 11.28 -16.70 -5.55
CA ALA A 286 12.10 -16.89 -4.36
C ALA A 286 13.40 -16.08 -4.46
N PRO A 287 14.05 -15.73 -3.33
CA PRO A 287 15.40 -15.15 -3.35
C PRO A 287 16.43 -16.14 -3.91
N ALA A 288 17.48 -15.60 -4.54
CA ALA A 288 18.65 -16.40 -4.91
C ALA A 288 19.38 -16.93 -3.66
N ALA A 289 20.08 -18.07 -3.79
CA ALA A 289 20.76 -18.73 -2.67
C ALA A 289 21.68 -17.77 -1.89
N GLY A 290 21.47 -17.68 -0.57
CA GLY A 290 22.22 -16.81 0.33
C GLY A 290 21.88 -15.31 0.28
N LYS A 291 21.02 -14.87 -0.66
CA LYS A 291 20.57 -13.48 -0.75
C LYS A 291 19.36 -13.23 0.17
N PRO A 292 19.24 -12.03 0.76
CA PRO A 292 18.10 -11.69 1.59
C PRO A 292 16.85 -11.41 0.74
N ARG A 293 15.68 -11.70 1.29
CA ARG A 293 14.38 -11.30 0.74
C ARG A 293 14.19 -9.78 0.84
N GLN A 294 14.49 -9.23 2.01
CA GLN A 294 14.36 -7.81 2.36
C GLN A 294 15.55 -7.38 3.25
N VAL A 295 15.93 -6.10 3.16
CA VAL A 295 17.01 -5.51 3.97
C VAL A 295 16.48 -4.29 4.74
N LEU A 296 16.73 -4.27 6.06
CA LEU A 296 16.48 -3.13 6.91
C LEU A 296 17.71 -2.22 6.95
N TRP A 297 17.59 -1.06 6.32
CA TRP A 297 18.62 -0.01 6.33
C TRP A 297 18.38 0.98 7.46
N ARG A 298 19.42 1.25 8.24
CA ARG A 298 19.55 2.45 9.06
C ARG A 298 20.38 3.47 8.29
N ILE A 299 19.72 4.51 7.78
CA ILE A 299 20.35 5.57 6.99
C ILE A 299 20.65 6.75 7.94
N TYR A 300 21.88 7.24 7.93
CA TYR A 300 22.29 8.46 8.62
C TYR A 300 22.46 9.55 7.55
N ALA A 301 21.69 10.63 7.67
CA ALA A 301 21.67 11.72 6.70
C ALA A 301 21.97 13.06 7.39
N ARG A 302 22.88 13.87 6.84
CA ARG A 302 23.18 15.21 7.39
C ARG A 302 22.06 16.21 7.09
N ARG A 303 21.39 16.06 5.94
CA ARG A 303 20.12 16.69 5.56
C ARG A 303 19.23 15.70 4.83
N SER A 304 17.94 16.02 4.73
CA SER A 304 16.96 15.18 4.05
C SER A 304 15.81 15.99 3.45
N ILE A 305 15.22 15.48 2.38
CA ILE A 305 14.08 16.09 1.68
C ILE A 305 12.98 15.02 1.55
N LEU A 306 11.79 15.33 2.07
CA LEU A 306 10.58 14.55 1.82
C LEU A 306 9.93 15.01 0.51
N ALA A 307 9.91 14.12 -0.48
CA ALA A 307 9.29 14.29 -1.79
C ALA A 307 8.18 13.24 -2.04
N ALA A 308 7.58 12.69 -0.97
CA ALA A 308 6.59 11.60 -0.99
C ALA A 308 5.18 11.98 -1.51
N GLY A 309 5.07 13.08 -2.26
CA GLY A 309 3.86 13.51 -2.94
C GLY A 309 2.62 13.72 -2.05
N ALA A 310 1.46 13.50 -2.66
CA ALA A 310 0.14 13.60 -2.04
C ALA A 310 -0.75 12.44 -2.53
N ILE A 311 -1.70 12.04 -1.70
CA ILE A 311 -2.66 10.95 -1.94
C ILE A 311 -4.03 11.56 -2.25
N GLU A 312 -4.71 11.08 -3.31
CA GLU A 312 -6.06 11.55 -3.65
C GLU A 312 -7.08 11.05 -2.61
N ARG A 313 -8.06 11.89 -2.26
CA ARG A 313 -9.12 11.56 -1.31
C ARG A 313 -10.46 11.30 -2.00
N PRO A 314 -11.28 10.37 -1.48
CA PRO A 314 -12.61 10.10 -1.98
C PRO A 314 -13.60 11.20 -1.55
N ILE A 315 -14.81 11.14 -2.11
CA ILE A 315 -16.00 11.84 -1.61
C ILE A 315 -16.96 10.77 -1.07
N ALA A 316 -17.50 10.96 0.13
CA ALA A 316 -18.42 9.98 0.73
C ALA A 316 -19.85 10.17 0.22
N PHE A 317 -20.41 9.20 -0.50
CA PHE A 317 -21.80 9.23 -0.97
C PHE A 317 -22.41 7.83 -0.88
N ARG A 318 -23.73 7.70 -1.03
CA ARG A 318 -24.43 6.42 -0.82
C ARG A 318 -23.86 5.31 -1.70
N ASP A 319 -23.53 4.18 -1.07
CA ASP A 319 -23.03 2.97 -1.74
C ASP A 319 -21.71 3.20 -2.53
N ASN A 320 -20.89 4.19 -2.15
CA ASN A 320 -19.58 4.49 -2.79
C ASN A 320 -18.50 3.40 -2.65
N ASP A 321 -18.83 2.22 -2.12
CA ASP A 321 -17.92 1.08 -1.95
C ASP A 321 -18.04 -0.01 -3.03
N ARG A 322 -18.90 0.17 -4.04
CA ARG A 322 -19.13 -0.86 -5.07
C ARG A 322 -17.86 -1.12 -5.90
N PRO A 323 -17.58 -2.37 -6.32
CA PRO A 323 -16.45 -2.67 -7.19
C PRO A 323 -16.57 -1.89 -8.52
N GLY A 324 -15.55 -1.12 -8.86
CA GLY A 324 -15.58 -0.17 -9.99
C GLY A 324 -15.75 1.29 -9.58
N VAL A 325 -16.05 1.60 -8.30
CA VAL A 325 -15.84 2.94 -7.74
C VAL A 325 -14.37 3.05 -7.30
N MET A 326 -13.66 4.04 -7.84
CA MET A 326 -12.21 4.21 -7.71
C MET A 326 -11.86 5.69 -7.52
N LEU A 327 -10.65 6.00 -7.09
CA LEU A 327 -10.07 7.35 -7.12
C LEU A 327 -9.80 7.76 -8.58
N ALA A 328 -10.11 9.00 -8.95
CA ALA A 328 -10.02 9.45 -10.36
C ALA A 328 -8.57 9.49 -10.88
N GLY A 329 -7.61 9.86 -10.05
CA GLY A 329 -6.18 9.78 -10.31
C GLY A 329 -5.69 8.33 -10.43
N ALA A 330 -6.29 7.38 -9.70
CA ALA A 330 -6.00 5.96 -9.86
C ALA A 330 -6.53 5.43 -11.21
N VAL A 331 -7.75 5.79 -11.60
CA VAL A 331 -8.30 5.46 -12.93
C VAL A 331 -7.41 6.01 -14.04
N ARG A 332 -6.92 7.25 -13.91
CA ARG A 332 -5.93 7.85 -14.83
C ARG A 332 -4.60 7.09 -14.84
N ALA A 333 -4.10 6.69 -13.67
CA ALA A 333 -2.86 5.94 -13.54
C ALA A 333 -2.94 4.56 -14.22
N TYR A 334 -4.03 3.80 -14.05
CA TYR A 334 -4.26 2.55 -14.77
C TYR A 334 -4.22 2.75 -16.30
N ALA A 335 -4.88 3.78 -16.81
CA ALA A 335 -4.90 4.07 -18.24
C ALA A 335 -3.53 4.50 -18.79
N ASN A 336 -2.80 5.37 -18.08
CA ASN A 336 -1.53 5.93 -18.54
C ASN A 336 -0.30 5.06 -18.29
N ARG A 337 -0.15 4.53 -17.07
CA ARG A 337 1.03 3.73 -16.68
C ARG A 337 0.93 2.30 -17.17
N TRP A 338 -0.23 1.66 -17.03
CA TRP A 338 -0.38 0.23 -17.32
C TRP A 338 -1.15 -0.08 -18.61
N GLY A 339 -1.73 0.93 -19.25
CA GLY A 339 -2.55 0.75 -20.44
C GLY A 339 -3.84 -0.03 -20.14
N VAL A 340 -4.48 0.23 -19.00
CA VAL A 340 -5.66 -0.51 -18.51
C VAL A 340 -6.82 0.45 -18.22
N ALA A 341 -7.98 0.19 -18.80
CA ALA A 341 -9.21 0.91 -18.47
C ALA A 341 -9.90 0.32 -17.22
N ALA A 342 -10.38 1.18 -16.32
CA ALA A 342 -11.12 0.76 -15.12
C ALA A 342 -12.50 0.13 -15.43
N GLY A 343 -13.09 0.53 -16.55
CA GLY A 343 -14.38 0.09 -17.06
C GLY A 343 -14.47 0.42 -18.55
N LYS A 344 -15.47 -0.13 -19.24
CA LYS A 344 -15.73 0.20 -20.65
C LYS A 344 -16.48 1.52 -20.80
N ARG A 345 -17.22 1.94 -19.77
CA ARG A 345 -18.08 3.12 -19.72
C ARG A 345 -17.87 3.84 -18.40
N VAL A 346 -17.01 4.84 -18.40
CA VAL A 346 -16.50 5.48 -17.17
C VAL A 346 -17.23 6.78 -16.91
N ALA A 347 -17.75 6.95 -15.70
CA ALA A 347 -18.18 8.25 -15.19
C ALA A 347 -17.10 8.85 -14.28
N LEU A 348 -17.10 10.17 -14.11
CA LEU A 348 -16.23 10.85 -13.15
C LEU A 348 -17.06 11.75 -12.21
N PHE A 349 -16.78 11.71 -10.92
CA PHE A 349 -17.35 12.61 -9.91
C PHE A 349 -16.24 13.44 -9.28
N VAL A 350 -16.25 14.75 -9.51
CA VAL A 350 -15.11 15.63 -9.24
C VAL A 350 -15.52 16.89 -8.50
N ASN A 351 -14.57 17.48 -7.79
CA ASN A 351 -14.72 18.79 -7.15
C ASN A 351 -13.55 19.75 -7.46
N ASN A 352 -12.69 19.38 -8.42
CA ASN A 352 -11.43 20.07 -8.73
C ASN A 352 -10.98 19.83 -10.19
N ASP A 353 -10.03 20.64 -10.67
CA ASP A 353 -9.54 20.59 -12.05
C ASP A 353 -8.68 19.35 -12.38
N ASP A 354 -8.03 18.71 -11.39
CA ASP A 354 -7.27 17.49 -11.65
C ASP A 354 -8.20 16.30 -11.96
N GLY A 355 -9.42 16.29 -11.42
CA GLY A 355 -10.47 15.38 -11.84
C GLY A 355 -10.90 15.57 -13.30
N LEU A 356 -10.91 16.81 -13.81
CA LEU A 356 -11.19 17.09 -15.23
C LEU A 356 -10.06 16.61 -16.15
N ARG A 357 -8.81 16.62 -15.67
CA ARG A 357 -7.65 16.05 -16.38
C ARG A 357 -7.82 14.54 -16.64
N THR A 358 -8.37 13.79 -15.68
CA THR A 358 -8.72 12.37 -15.88
C THR A 358 -9.70 12.15 -17.02
N ALA A 359 -10.68 13.03 -17.23
CA ALA A 359 -11.62 12.90 -18.35
C ALA A 359 -10.91 12.97 -19.70
N ARG A 360 -10.02 13.95 -19.89
CA ARG A 360 -9.27 14.14 -21.15
C ARG A 360 -8.31 12.98 -21.42
N ASP A 361 -7.59 12.53 -20.39
CA ASP A 361 -6.65 11.42 -20.52
C ASP A 361 -7.37 10.09 -20.86
N LEU A 362 -8.58 9.85 -20.33
CA LEU A 362 -9.37 8.67 -20.66
C LEU A 362 -9.88 8.69 -22.11
N GLU A 363 -10.45 9.81 -22.56
CA GLU A 363 -10.86 9.99 -23.97
C GLU A 363 -9.66 9.82 -24.92
N ALA A 364 -8.50 10.41 -24.59
CA ALA A 364 -7.26 10.26 -25.36
C ALA A 364 -6.69 8.82 -25.38
N ARG A 365 -7.17 7.94 -24.49
CA ARG A 365 -6.85 6.50 -24.46
C ARG A 365 -7.97 5.64 -25.09
N GLY A 366 -9.02 6.25 -25.63
CA GLY A 366 -10.15 5.56 -26.25
C GLY A 366 -11.13 4.90 -25.26
N VAL A 367 -11.22 5.43 -24.05
CA VAL A 367 -12.18 4.97 -23.02
C VAL A 367 -13.42 5.87 -23.04
N ASP A 368 -14.62 5.31 -23.19
CA ASP A 368 -15.90 6.05 -23.23
C ASP A 368 -16.19 6.75 -21.89
N VAL A 369 -16.00 8.08 -21.84
CA VAL A 369 -16.33 8.91 -20.67
C VAL A 369 -17.78 9.38 -20.76
N VAL A 370 -18.71 8.55 -20.26
CA VAL A 370 -20.16 8.76 -20.40
C VAL A 370 -20.69 10.04 -19.72
N ALA A 371 -20.01 10.51 -18.67
CA ALA A 371 -20.35 11.74 -17.96
C ALA A 371 -19.23 12.21 -17.02
N VAL A 372 -19.10 13.53 -16.89
CA VAL A 372 -18.37 14.19 -15.80
C VAL A 372 -19.39 14.93 -14.93
N ILE A 373 -19.43 14.60 -13.65
CA ILE A 373 -20.27 15.19 -12.63
C ILE A 373 -19.36 16.09 -11.80
N ASP A 374 -19.41 17.40 -12.01
CA ASP A 374 -18.60 18.37 -11.27
C ASP A 374 -19.49 19.08 -10.24
N SER A 375 -19.14 18.98 -8.96
CA SER A 375 -19.89 19.65 -7.89
C SER A 375 -19.79 21.18 -7.98
N ARG A 376 -18.81 21.71 -8.71
CA ARG A 376 -18.60 23.15 -8.90
C ARG A 376 -19.56 23.69 -9.96
N ARG A 377 -20.15 24.85 -9.67
CA ARG A 377 -21.01 25.60 -10.60
C ARG A 377 -20.22 26.47 -11.58
N VAL A 378 -18.96 26.76 -11.27
CA VAL A 378 -18.05 27.63 -12.02
C VAL A 378 -16.73 26.89 -12.18
N GLY A 379 -16.18 26.90 -13.39
CA GLY A 379 -14.97 26.17 -13.74
C GLY A 379 -14.91 25.92 -15.25
N GLU A 380 -13.84 25.29 -15.70
CA GLU A 380 -13.67 24.89 -17.09
C GLU A 380 -14.79 23.95 -17.56
N ARG A 381 -15.17 24.02 -18.84
CA ARG A 381 -16.08 23.05 -19.47
C ARG A 381 -15.32 22.17 -20.44
N LEU A 382 -15.58 20.87 -20.38
CA LEU A 382 -15.03 19.88 -21.29
C LEU A 382 -15.95 19.79 -22.54
N PRO A 383 -15.52 20.28 -23.72
CA PRO A 383 -16.29 20.10 -24.95
C PRO A 383 -16.31 18.62 -25.35
N GLY A 384 -17.36 18.18 -26.05
CA GLY A 384 -17.54 16.78 -26.49
C GLY A 384 -17.99 15.81 -25.40
N ILE A 385 -17.66 16.05 -24.13
CA ILE A 385 -18.05 15.20 -22.99
C ILE A 385 -19.32 15.73 -22.33
N ARG A 386 -20.19 14.83 -21.86
CA ARG A 386 -21.38 15.18 -21.06
C ARG A 386 -20.95 15.73 -19.69
N HIS A 387 -20.70 17.04 -19.60
CA HIS A 387 -20.26 17.71 -18.38
C HIS A 387 -21.42 18.38 -17.62
N LEU A 388 -21.76 17.81 -16.46
CA LEU A 388 -22.81 18.27 -15.55
C LEU A 388 -22.19 19.10 -14.42
N GLN A 389 -22.09 20.42 -14.60
CA GLN A 389 -21.63 21.36 -13.56
C GLN A 389 -22.71 21.61 -12.50
N GLY A 390 -22.29 21.80 -11.25
CA GLY A 390 -23.15 21.97 -10.08
C GLY A 390 -23.93 20.72 -9.69
N ALA A 391 -23.50 19.54 -10.14
CA ALA A 391 -24.18 18.26 -9.95
C ALA A 391 -23.42 17.34 -8.98
N VAL A 392 -24.12 16.39 -8.36
CA VAL A 392 -23.51 15.44 -7.41
C VAL A 392 -23.97 14.00 -7.65
N VAL A 393 -23.08 13.02 -7.45
CA VAL A 393 -23.47 11.61 -7.40
C VAL A 393 -24.13 11.34 -6.05
N THR A 394 -25.41 10.95 -6.07
CA THR A 394 -26.18 10.68 -4.85
C THR A 394 -26.20 9.21 -4.46
N ALA A 395 -25.98 8.29 -5.42
CA ALA A 395 -25.88 6.86 -5.18
C ALA A 395 -25.10 6.11 -6.27
N ALA A 396 -24.32 5.08 -5.90
CA ALA A 396 -23.79 4.08 -6.83
C ALA A 396 -24.60 2.77 -6.78
N HIS A 397 -24.70 2.07 -7.91
CA HIS A 397 -25.56 0.90 -8.07
C HIS A 397 -24.83 -0.30 -8.65
N GLY A 398 -25.27 -1.49 -8.26
CA GLY A 398 -24.66 -2.77 -8.62
C GLY A 398 -24.18 -3.54 -7.38
N LYS A 399 -24.03 -4.86 -7.51
CA LYS A 399 -23.62 -5.74 -6.39
C LYS A 399 -22.16 -6.18 -6.52
N LEU A 400 -21.87 -7.03 -7.51
CA LEU A 400 -20.52 -7.57 -7.77
C LEU A 400 -19.67 -6.66 -8.67
N GLY A 401 -20.23 -5.55 -9.13
CA GLY A 401 -19.61 -4.53 -9.97
C GLY A 401 -20.60 -3.40 -10.21
N LEU A 402 -20.10 -2.20 -10.49
CA LEU A 402 -20.92 -1.03 -10.82
C LEU A 402 -21.73 -1.27 -12.11
N THR A 403 -22.98 -0.81 -12.11
CA THR A 403 -23.88 -0.82 -13.29
C THR A 403 -24.50 0.55 -13.58
N GLY A 404 -24.27 1.54 -12.71
CA GLY A 404 -24.68 2.92 -12.91
C GLY A 404 -24.65 3.74 -11.64
N ILE A 405 -24.93 5.03 -11.80
CA ILE A 405 -24.97 6.05 -10.75
C ILE A 405 -26.29 6.83 -10.83
N THR A 406 -26.80 7.27 -9.68
CA THR A 406 -27.79 8.35 -9.62
C THR A 406 -27.05 9.67 -9.46
N VAL A 407 -27.41 10.65 -10.29
CA VAL A 407 -26.87 12.01 -10.28
C VAL A 407 -28.01 12.96 -9.96
N ARG A 408 -27.77 13.94 -9.10
CA ARG A 408 -28.64 15.10 -8.92
C ARG A 408 -28.02 16.30 -9.62
N THR A 409 -28.73 16.84 -10.61
CA THR A 409 -28.27 18.00 -11.40
C THR A 409 -28.48 19.32 -10.66
N ALA A 410 -27.88 20.41 -11.15
CA ALA A 410 -27.90 21.72 -10.48
C ALA A 410 -29.32 22.34 -10.35
N ASP A 411 -30.26 21.91 -11.18
CA ASP A 411 -31.69 22.24 -11.15
C ASP A 411 -32.50 21.34 -10.18
N GLY A 412 -31.84 20.43 -9.46
CA GLY A 412 -32.45 19.54 -8.47
C GLY A 412 -33.06 18.25 -9.02
N ARG A 413 -33.12 18.05 -10.35
CA ARG A 413 -33.60 16.78 -10.93
C ARG A 413 -32.65 15.63 -10.60
N GLU A 414 -33.20 14.44 -10.42
CA GLU A 414 -32.41 13.21 -10.32
C GLU A 414 -32.50 12.40 -11.61
N GLU A 415 -31.36 11.91 -12.09
CA GLU A 415 -31.27 11.04 -13.26
C GLU A 415 -30.30 9.88 -13.01
N ARG A 416 -30.42 8.82 -13.82
CA ARG A 416 -29.56 7.64 -13.72
C ARG A 416 -28.70 7.49 -14.97
N ILE A 417 -27.39 7.40 -14.76
CA ILE A 417 -26.39 7.22 -15.81
C ILE A 417 -25.84 5.79 -15.72
N ALA A 418 -25.82 5.06 -16.83
CA ALA A 418 -25.26 3.72 -16.92
C ALA A 418 -23.74 3.80 -17.13
N CYS A 419 -22.97 3.21 -16.21
CA CYS A 419 -21.51 3.17 -16.22
C CYS A 419 -21.04 1.90 -15.47
N ASP A 420 -19.88 1.37 -15.84
CA ASP A 420 -19.29 0.17 -15.22
C ASP A 420 -18.03 0.46 -14.39
N ALA A 421 -17.54 1.71 -14.43
CA ALA A 421 -16.63 2.31 -13.45
C ALA A 421 -16.97 3.78 -13.17
N LEU A 422 -16.55 4.27 -11.99
CA LEU A 422 -16.68 5.65 -11.53
C LEU A 422 -15.36 6.09 -10.90
N GLY A 423 -14.69 7.09 -11.48
CA GLY A 423 -13.56 7.77 -10.82
C GLY A 423 -14.05 8.91 -9.94
N VAL A 424 -13.56 9.01 -8.70
CA VAL A 424 -13.96 10.01 -7.71
C VAL A 424 -12.76 10.86 -7.31
N SER A 425 -12.88 12.18 -7.44
CA SER A 425 -11.83 13.14 -7.06
C SER A 425 -12.34 14.13 -6.03
N GLY A 426 -11.94 13.94 -4.76
CA GLY A 426 -12.24 14.86 -3.65
C GLY A 426 -11.16 15.90 -3.37
N GLY A 427 -10.04 15.87 -4.12
CA GLY A 427 -8.83 16.64 -3.90
C GLY A 427 -7.67 15.79 -3.35
N TRP A 428 -6.58 16.44 -2.94
CA TRP A 428 -5.31 15.78 -2.60
C TRP A 428 -4.86 16.07 -1.17
N ASN A 429 -4.38 15.03 -0.47
CA ASN A 429 -3.83 15.11 0.89
C ASN A 429 -2.30 14.90 0.83
N PRO A 430 -1.48 15.91 1.16
CA PRO A 430 -0.03 15.75 1.29
C PRO A 430 0.37 14.58 2.22
N THR A 431 1.49 13.91 1.92
CA THR A 431 1.95 12.75 2.71
C THR A 431 2.69 13.20 3.98
N LEU A 432 1.97 13.26 5.11
CA LEU A 432 2.45 13.83 6.39
C LEU A 432 3.14 12.82 7.34
N ALA A 433 3.16 11.53 7.01
CA ALA A 433 3.50 10.47 7.97
C ALA A 433 4.91 10.64 8.57
N LEU A 434 5.90 11.01 7.75
CA LEU A 434 7.30 11.17 8.18
C LEU A 434 7.57 12.52 8.87
N THR A 435 6.75 13.54 8.64
CA THR A 435 6.89 14.86 9.29
C THR A 435 6.18 14.94 10.64
N SER A 436 5.08 14.19 10.82
CA SER A 436 4.13 14.44 11.92
C SER A 436 4.10 13.36 13.02
N HIS A 437 4.94 12.32 12.92
CA HIS A 437 5.13 11.36 14.02
C HIS A 437 6.13 11.84 15.10
N HIS A 438 6.75 13.01 14.90
CA HIS A 438 7.64 13.71 15.85
C HIS A 438 6.93 14.83 16.63
N SER A 439 5.64 14.65 16.95
CA SER A 439 4.78 15.65 17.63
C SER A 439 4.52 16.97 16.89
N ALA A 440 5.22 17.24 15.78
CA ALA A 440 4.98 18.38 14.91
C ALA A 440 3.57 18.30 14.27
N ARG A 441 2.70 19.27 14.62
CA ARG A 441 1.30 19.31 14.18
C ARG A 441 1.21 19.84 12.74
N PRO A 442 0.54 19.13 11.82
CA PRO A 442 0.25 19.66 10.49
C PRO A 442 -0.52 20.99 10.55
N VAL A 443 -0.29 21.83 9.55
CA VAL A 443 -0.98 23.12 9.36
C VAL A 443 -2.06 22.93 8.30
N TRP A 444 -3.21 23.61 8.43
CA TRP A 444 -4.27 23.55 7.42
C TRP A 444 -4.04 24.60 6.33
N ASP A 445 -4.08 24.17 5.08
CA ASP A 445 -4.03 25.02 3.89
C ASP A 445 -5.41 25.02 3.22
N GLU A 446 -6.09 26.17 3.26
CA GLU A 446 -7.42 26.36 2.68
C GLU A 446 -7.42 26.29 1.14
N SER A 447 -6.30 26.60 0.47
CA SER A 447 -6.23 26.67 -1.00
C SER A 447 -6.41 25.30 -1.65
N ILE A 448 -5.89 24.26 -1.00
CA ILE A 448 -6.02 22.84 -1.40
C ILE A 448 -6.97 22.05 -0.47
N ALA A 449 -7.53 22.74 0.53
CA ALA A 449 -8.29 22.19 1.66
C ALA A 449 -7.66 20.90 2.19
N ALA A 450 -6.41 20.99 2.66
CA ALA A 450 -5.65 19.85 3.14
C ALA A 450 -4.70 20.25 4.27
N PHE A 451 -4.19 19.26 4.99
CA PHE A 451 -3.11 19.48 5.93
C PHE A 451 -1.75 19.40 5.21
N VAL A 452 -0.91 20.41 5.41
CA VAL A 452 0.50 20.49 4.98
C VAL A 452 1.44 20.28 6.19
N PRO A 453 2.72 19.91 5.97
CA PRO A 453 3.69 19.75 7.05
C PRO A 453 3.85 21.00 7.92
N SER A 454 4.23 20.78 9.18
CA SER A 454 4.62 21.88 10.06
C SER A 454 5.97 22.46 9.65
N PRO A 455 6.17 23.79 9.74
CA PRO A 455 7.51 24.40 9.70
C PRO A 455 8.44 23.86 10.80
N SER A 456 7.87 23.43 11.95
CA SER A 456 8.60 22.82 13.07
C SER A 456 8.70 21.29 12.97
N GLY A 457 8.93 20.77 11.75
CA GLY A 457 9.15 19.35 11.50
C GLY A 457 10.47 18.79 12.09
N PRO A 458 10.78 17.51 11.83
CA PRO A 458 12.05 16.89 12.28
C PRO A 458 13.27 17.69 11.82
N ALA A 459 14.22 17.93 12.73
CA ALA A 459 15.41 18.73 12.44
C ALA A 459 16.22 18.13 11.26
N GLY A 460 16.54 18.96 10.27
CA GLY A 460 17.25 18.54 9.05
C GLY A 460 16.39 17.83 8.00
N LEU A 461 15.06 17.77 8.17
CA LEU A 461 14.10 17.31 7.16
C LEU A 461 13.29 18.48 6.60
N SER A 462 13.54 18.83 5.33
CA SER A 462 12.67 19.73 4.56
C SER A 462 11.68 18.93 3.70
N VAL A 463 10.70 19.61 3.08
CA VAL A 463 9.65 18.97 2.27
C VAL A 463 9.50 19.69 0.93
N ALA A 464 9.26 18.95 -0.15
CA ALA A 464 9.18 19.49 -1.51
C ALA A 464 8.03 18.87 -2.35
N GLY A 465 7.56 19.63 -3.33
CA GLY A 465 6.46 19.27 -4.23
C GLY A 465 5.13 19.08 -3.52
N ALA A 466 4.33 18.12 -4.00
CA ALA A 466 2.97 17.92 -3.49
C ALA A 466 2.91 17.54 -2.00
N ALA A 467 4.00 17.01 -1.42
CA ALA A 467 4.11 16.80 0.02
C ALA A 467 4.18 18.10 0.84
N ALA A 468 4.56 19.22 0.21
CA ALA A 468 4.56 20.57 0.76
C ALA A 468 3.37 21.43 0.27
N GLY A 469 2.40 20.85 -0.44
CA GLY A 469 1.27 21.58 -1.03
C GLY A 469 1.50 22.15 -2.44
N ALA A 470 2.71 22.05 -2.99
CA ALA A 470 2.97 22.44 -4.39
C ALA A 470 2.47 21.35 -5.36
N LEU A 471 1.20 21.48 -5.78
CA LEU A 471 0.49 20.44 -6.56
C LEU A 471 0.68 20.50 -8.08
N SER A 472 1.31 21.55 -8.61
CA SER A 472 1.66 21.64 -10.05
C SER A 472 2.95 20.90 -10.39
N THR A 473 3.15 20.59 -11.67
CA THR A 473 4.36 19.87 -12.12
C THR A 473 5.60 20.76 -12.01
N HIS A 474 5.51 22.02 -12.44
CA HIS A 474 6.59 23.00 -12.31
C HIS A 474 6.88 23.32 -10.84
N GLY A 475 5.86 23.58 -10.02
CA GLY A 475 6.02 23.80 -8.57
C GLY A 475 6.70 22.64 -7.86
N ALA A 476 6.45 21.39 -8.29
CA ALA A 476 7.17 20.23 -7.77
C ALA A 476 8.66 20.24 -8.14
N LEU A 477 9.01 20.46 -9.40
CA LEU A 477 10.41 20.58 -9.85
C LEU A 477 11.12 21.72 -9.12
N ALA A 478 10.54 22.92 -9.12
CA ALA A 478 11.13 24.12 -8.54
C ALA A 478 11.35 24.02 -7.03
N THR A 479 10.37 23.52 -6.26
CA THR A 479 10.55 23.31 -4.81
C THR A 479 11.56 22.21 -4.51
N GLY A 480 11.64 21.16 -5.34
CA GLY A 480 12.67 20.13 -5.24
C GLY A 480 14.09 20.68 -5.39
N ALA A 481 14.31 21.47 -6.45
CA ALA A 481 15.58 22.17 -6.66
C ALA A 481 15.92 23.13 -5.51
N ALA A 482 14.96 23.95 -5.07
CA ALA A 482 15.16 24.95 -4.03
C ALA A 482 15.52 24.31 -2.67
N ARG A 483 14.79 23.27 -2.23
CA ARG A 483 15.12 22.57 -0.98
C ARG A 483 16.47 21.86 -1.04
N ALA A 484 16.91 21.40 -2.22
CA ALA A 484 18.24 20.83 -2.41
C ALA A 484 19.34 21.91 -2.35
N ALA A 485 19.14 23.08 -2.95
CA ALA A 485 20.09 24.20 -2.88
C ALA A 485 20.31 24.65 -1.42
N GLU A 486 19.24 24.87 -0.66
CA GLU A 486 19.32 25.20 0.77
C GLU A 486 20.05 24.11 1.57
N ALA A 487 19.73 22.83 1.33
CA ALA A 487 20.41 21.72 2.00
C ALA A 487 21.89 21.63 1.64
N LEU A 488 22.30 21.98 0.41
CA LEU A 488 23.70 22.01 -0.02
C LEU A 488 24.48 23.15 0.65
N GLU A 489 23.90 24.35 0.71
CA GLU A 489 24.47 25.51 1.40
C GLU A 489 24.73 25.20 2.88
N ASP A 490 23.71 24.66 3.58
CA ASP A 490 23.77 24.16 4.95
C ASP A 490 24.88 23.11 5.21
N LEU A 491 25.30 22.41 4.15
CA LEU A 491 26.29 21.34 4.20
C LEU A 491 27.69 21.78 3.76
N GLY A 492 27.84 23.01 3.25
CA GLY A 492 29.08 23.58 2.74
C GLY A 492 29.39 23.28 1.27
N PHE A 493 28.41 22.86 0.47
CA PHE A 493 28.57 22.62 -0.98
C PHE A 493 28.21 23.87 -1.79
N ALA A 494 28.95 24.12 -2.87
CA ALA A 494 28.62 25.19 -3.81
C ALA A 494 27.37 24.82 -4.62
N ALA A 495 26.22 25.41 -4.28
CA ALA A 495 24.98 25.23 -5.01
C ALA A 495 24.97 26.12 -6.28
N SER A 496 25.03 25.50 -7.45
CA SER A 496 24.70 26.18 -8.71
C SER A 496 23.18 26.33 -8.84
N PRO A 497 22.67 27.43 -9.43
CA PRO A 497 21.26 27.53 -9.81
C PRO A 497 20.86 26.34 -10.69
N ALA A 498 19.81 25.63 -10.31
CA ALA A 498 19.34 24.49 -11.06
C ALA A 498 18.54 24.95 -12.29
N ASP A 499 18.85 24.39 -13.45
CA ASP A 499 18.00 24.53 -14.64
C ASP A 499 16.70 23.76 -14.43
N ILE A 500 15.60 24.49 -14.23
CA ILE A 500 14.26 23.92 -14.01
C ILE A 500 13.55 23.85 -15.36
N PRO A 501 13.29 22.66 -15.92
CA PRO A 501 12.66 22.55 -17.21
C PRO A 501 11.22 23.09 -17.18
N GLN A 502 10.79 23.65 -18.31
CA GLN A 502 9.41 24.12 -18.49
C GLN A 502 8.43 22.97 -18.25
N ALA A 503 7.41 23.21 -17.43
CA ALA A 503 6.37 22.24 -17.12
C ALA A 503 5.04 22.95 -16.82
N GLU A 504 3.98 22.16 -16.64
CA GLU A 504 2.66 22.64 -16.27
C GLU A 504 2.64 23.28 -14.87
N ASP A 505 2.13 24.52 -14.78
CA ASP A 505 2.06 25.31 -13.54
C ASP A 505 0.67 25.90 -13.25
N ALA A 506 -0.41 25.21 -13.64
CA ALA A 506 -1.75 25.68 -13.35
C ALA A 506 -2.11 25.44 -11.87
N PRO A 507 -2.76 26.41 -11.19
CA PRO A 507 -3.19 26.21 -9.81
C PRO A 507 -4.34 25.19 -9.73
N LEU A 508 -4.32 24.32 -8.72
CA LEU A 508 -5.44 23.41 -8.46
C LEU A 508 -6.64 24.19 -7.91
N ARG A 509 -7.61 24.50 -8.76
CA ARG A 509 -8.89 25.08 -8.30
C ARG A 509 -9.79 23.97 -7.78
N LEU A 510 -10.21 24.11 -6.52
CA LEU A 510 -10.99 23.14 -5.74
C LEU A 510 -12.21 23.83 -5.13
N SER A 511 -13.31 23.10 -4.94
CA SER A 511 -14.35 23.45 -3.97
C SER A 511 -14.57 22.26 -3.03
N PRO A 512 -14.32 22.37 -1.72
CA PRO A 512 -14.38 21.21 -0.82
C PRO A 512 -15.75 20.54 -0.81
N LEU A 513 -15.76 19.21 -0.96
CA LEU A 513 -16.95 18.37 -0.82
C LEU A 513 -16.52 17.05 -0.18
N TRP A 514 -16.90 16.86 1.09
CA TRP A 514 -16.45 15.73 1.91
C TRP A 514 -17.42 14.55 1.85
N HIS A 515 -18.72 14.86 1.91
CA HIS A 515 -19.80 13.89 1.73
C HIS A 515 -20.99 14.51 1.01
N VAL A 516 -21.82 13.66 0.39
CA VAL A 516 -23.09 14.04 -0.23
C VAL A 516 -24.24 13.67 0.73
N PRO A 517 -25.00 14.65 1.26
CA PRO A 517 -26.11 14.37 2.16
C PRO A 517 -27.20 13.51 1.50
N GLY A 518 -27.63 12.46 2.20
CA GLY A 518 -28.67 11.55 1.73
C GLY A 518 -28.95 10.40 2.69
N GLN A 519 -29.86 9.52 2.29
CA GLN A 519 -30.21 8.29 3.02
C GLN A 519 -29.35 7.10 2.56
N GLY A 520 -29.00 6.22 3.49
CA GLY A 520 -28.17 5.04 3.23
C GLY A 520 -26.74 5.16 3.76
N ARG A 521 -25.85 4.27 3.33
CA ARG A 521 -24.45 4.21 3.80
C ARG A 521 -23.52 4.94 2.85
N ALA A 522 -22.94 6.05 3.32
CA ALA A 522 -21.82 6.72 2.69
C ALA A 522 -20.54 6.32 3.43
N TRP A 523 -19.64 5.60 2.77
CA TRP A 523 -18.43 5.03 3.36
C TRP A 523 -17.31 6.04 3.41
N VAL A 524 -16.56 6.01 4.51
CA VAL A 524 -15.43 6.90 4.79
C VAL A 524 -14.17 6.07 5.02
N ASP A 525 -14.25 5.05 5.89
CA ASP A 525 -13.21 4.03 6.01
C ASP A 525 -13.66 2.76 5.29
N PHE A 526 -12.98 2.47 4.18
CA PHE A 526 -13.31 1.32 3.36
C PHE A 526 -12.90 0.01 4.03
N GLN A 527 -11.71 -0.07 4.61
CA GLN A 527 -11.19 -1.34 5.13
C GLN A 527 -11.90 -1.74 6.42
N ASN A 528 -12.14 -0.78 7.33
CA ASN A 528 -12.81 -1.02 8.62
C ASN A 528 -14.32 -0.78 8.59
N ASP A 529 -14.93 -0.63 7.40
CA ASP A 529 -16.38 -0.55 7.22
C ASP A 529 -17.06 0.62 7.98
N VAL A 530 -16.40 1.78 8.07
CA VAL A 530 -16.90 2.98 8.79
C VAL A 530 -17.62 3.94 7.83
N THR A 531 -18.82 4.38 8.22
CA THR A 531 -19.65 5.30 7.42
C THR A 531 -19.85 6.67 8.07
N VAL A 532 -20.36 7.64 7.31
CA VAL A 532 -20.83 8.94 7.83
C VAL A 532 -21.85 8.77 8.96
N LYS A 533 -22.70 7.72 8.91
CA LYS A 533 -23.65 7.40 9.99
C LYS A 533 -22.92 7.00 11.29
N ASP A 534 -21.82 6.27 11.19
CA ASP A 534 -21.04 5.83 12.36
C ASP A 534 -20.32 7.00 13.03
N ILE A 535 -19.83 7.97 12.24
CA ILE A 535 -19.26 9.23 12.77
C ILE A 535 -20.35 10.06 13.46
N LYS A 536 -21.55 10.15 12.87
CA LYS A 536 -22.72 10.80 13.49
C LYS A 536 -23.13 10.14 14.81
N LEU A 537 -23.16 8.81 14.86
CA LEU A 537 -23.45 8.05 16.07
C LEU A 537 -22.38 8.26 17.14
N ALA A 538 -21.09 8.24 16.78
CA ALA A 538 -20.00 8.50 17.71
C ALA A 538 -20.11 9.90 18.33
N HIS A 539 -20.46 10.92 17.52
CA HIS A 539 -20.73 12.27 18.03
C HIS A 539 -21.96 12.31 18.96
N GLN A 540 -23.06 11.65 18.60
CA GLN A 540 -24.26 11.54 19.45
C GLN A 540 -23.99 10.84 20.79
N GLU A 541 -23.08 9.86 20.82
CA GLU A 541 -22.58 9.20 22.03
C GLU A 541 -21.43 9.97 22.72
N ASN A 542 -21.27 11.27 22.41
CA ASN A 542 -20.33 12.20 23.02
C ASN A 542 -18.83 11.91 22.79
N PHE A 543 -18.47 11.12 21.76
CA PHE A 543 -17.08 10.91 21.34
C PHE A 543 -16.57 12.07 20.46
N VAL A 544 -16.54 13.28 21.03
CA VAL A 544 -16.22 14.55 20.33
C VAL A 544 -14.73 14.80 20.05
N SER A 545 -13.84 13.97 20.61
CA SER A 545 -12.41 13.98 20.30
C SER A 545 -12.11 13.05 19.11
N VAL A 546 -11.26 13.47 18.19
CA VAL A 546 -10.85 12.66 17.02
C VAL A 546 -10.15 11.35 17.42
N GLU A 547 -9.44 11.36 18.55
CA GLU A 547 -8.82 10.17 19.14
C GLU A 547 -9.88 9.22 19.75
N HIS A 548 -10.99 9.76 20.27
CA HIS A 548 -12.14 8.95 20.71
C HIS A 548 -12.92 8.39 19.52
N LEU A 549 -13.21 9.21 18.51
CA LEU A 549 -13.82 8.78 17.25
C LEU A 549 -13.05 7.60 16.63
N LYS A 550 -11.72 7.73 16.51
CA LYS A 550 -10.81 6.70 16.03
C LYS A 550 -10.97 5.38 16.79
N ARG A 551 -10.89 5.42 18.13
CA ARG A 551 -11.00 4.20 18.97
C ARG A 551 -12.40 3.59 18.93
N TYR A 552 -13.46 4.40 18.96
CA TYR A 552 -14.84 3.92 19.02
C TYR A 552 -15.32 3.32 17.69
N THR A 553 -14.93 3.92 16.56
CA THR A 553 -15.34 3.47 15.21
C THR A 553 -14.34 2.56 14.53
N THR A 554 -13.10 2.47 15.04
CA THR A 554 -11.91 1.86 14.39
C THR A 554 -11.41 2.58 13.13
N LEU A 555 -11.93 3.76 12.81
CA LEU A 555 -11.47 4.64 11.73
C LEU A 555 -9.94 4.79 11.70
N GLY A 556 -9.32 4.56 10.54
CA GLY A 556 -7.88 4.76 10.33
C GLY A 556 -6.98 3.85 11.16
N MET A 557 -7.51 2.74 11.68
CA MET A 557 -6.76 1.69 12.39
C MET A 557 -6.44 0.47 11.52
N ALA A 558 -6.90 0.46 10.26
CA ALA A 558 -6.70 -0.64 9.32
C ALA A 558 -5.26 -0.69 8.77
N THR A 559 -4.96 -1.64 7.89
CA THR A 559 -3.58 -1.81 7.38
C THR A 559 -3.09 -0.63 6.54
N ASP A 560 -3.99 0.18 5.97
CA ASP A 560 -3.69 1.42 5.24
C ASP A 560 -3.30 2.59 6.17
N GLN A 561 -3.67 2.52 7.45
CA GLN A 561 -3.57 3.58 8.47
C GLN A 561 -4.41 4.84 8.13
N GLY A 562 -5.54 4.66 7.43
CA GLY A 562 -6.48 5.72 7.10
C GLY A 562 -5.97 6.74 6.08
N LYS A 563 -5.11 6.31 5.14
CA LYS A 563 -4.54 7.18 4.09
C LYS A 563 -5.62 7.88 3.26
N THR A 564 -6.73 7.18 2.98
CA THR A 564 -7.87 7.73 2.25
C THR A 564 -9.02 8.19 3.17
N SER A 565 -9.10 7.71 4.41
CA SER A 565 -10.28 7.91 5.28
C SER A 565 -10.16 9.07 6.28
N ASN A 566 -8.95 9.33 6.81
CA ASN A 566 -8.77 10.23 7.95
C ASN A 566 -9.29 11.66 7.69
N VAL A 567 -8.85 12.33 6.62
CA VAL A 567 -9.24 13.74 6.35
C VAL A 567 -10.74 13.89 6.10
N VAL A 568 -11.36 12.94 5.38
CA VAL A 568 -12.80 12.94 5.13
C VAL A 568 -13.58 12.78 6.44
N ALA A 569 -13.14 11.88 7.33
CA ALA A 569 -13.78 11.70 8.63
C ALA A 569 -13.59 12.92 9.56
N LEU A 570 -12.42 13.56 9.54
CA LEU A 570 -12.15 14.80 10.28
C LEU A 570 -13.07 15.93 9.82
N ALA A 571 -13.29 16.07 8.51
CA ALA A 571 -14.21 17.06 7.96
C ALA A 571 -15.68 16.80 8.35
N VAL A 572 -16.13 15.54 8.34
CA VAL A 572 -17.46 15.15 8.84
C VAL A 572 -17.59 15.46 10.34
N MET A 573 -16.58 15.18 11.16
CA MET A 573 -16.60 15.52 12.60
C MET A 573 -16.54 17.04 12.84
N ALA A 574 -15.82 17.79 12.01
CA ALA A 574 -15.78 19.25 12.06
C ALA A 574 -17.17 19.86 11.80
N GLU A 575 -17.87 19.41 10.76
CA GLU A 575 -19.27 19.78 10.47
C GLU A 575 -20.20 19.50 11.66
N LEU A 576 -20.11 18.30 12.26
CA LEU A 576 -20.96 17.90 13.39
C LEU A 576 -20.68 18.67 14.68
N THR A 577 -19.42 19.06 14.91
CA THR A 577 -19.03 19.80 16.12
C THR A 577 -19.10 21.32 15.96
N GLY A 578 -19.42 21.84 14.77
CA GLY A 578 -19.39 23.27 14.47
C GLY A 578 -17.99 23.89 14.52
N LYS A 579 -16.93 23.07 14.44
CA LYS A 579 -15.53 23.51 14.51
C LYS A 579 -14.92 23.58 13.11
N GLY A 580 -13.93 24.44 12.94
CA GLY A 580 -13.05 24.38 11.76
C GLY A 580 -12.23 23.08 11.76
N ILE A 581 -11.95 22.53 10.57
CA ILE A 581 -11.13 21.31 10.40
C ILE A 581 -9.80 21.35 11.17
N PRO A 582 -8.98 22.44 11.14
CA PRO A 582 -7.78 22.54 11.98
C PRO A 582 -8.04 22.46 13.49
N ALA A 583 -9.17 22.99 13.98
CA ALA A 583 -9.53 22.98 15.40
C ALA A 583 -10.07 21.62 15.88
N THR A 584 -10.57 20.78 14.97
CA THR A 584 -10.93 19.39 15.21
C THR A 584 -9.69 18.51 15.44
N GLY A 585 -8.57 18.86 14.77
CA GLY A 585 -7.24 18.25 14.95
C GLY A 585 -7.04 16.93 14.21
N THR A 586 -5.79 16.52 14.01
CA THR A 586 -5.43 15.24 13.38
C THR A 586 -5.17 14.16 14.43
N THR A 587 -5.34 12.89 14.08
CA THR A 587 -4.88 11.78 14.94
C THR A 587 -3.37 11.63 14.90
N VAL A 588 -2.77 10.99 15.91
CA VAL A 588 -1.31 10.81 15.99
C VAL A 588 -0.79 9.86 14.89
N PHE A 589 0.16 10.36 14.09
CA PHE A 589 0.93 9.56 13.13
C PHE A 589 1.98 8.71 13.85
N ARG A 590 2.23 7.49 13.34
CA ARG A 590 3.23 6.56 13.88
C ARG A 590 3.97 5.84 12.76
N PRO A 591 5.25 5.47 12.93
CA PRO A 591 5.92 4.54 12.05
C PRO A 591 5.42 3.10 12.32
N PRO A 592 5.51 2.19 11.35
CA PRO A 592 6.04 2.41 10.00
C PRO A 592 4.99 2.99 9.03
N TYR A 593 5.44 3.78 8.05
CA TYR A 593 4.56 4.38 7.00
C TYR A 593 3.70 3.34 6.25
N THR A 594 4.27 2.17 5.97
CA THR A 594 3.60 0.95 5.50
C THR A 594 4.03 -0.23 6.39
N PRO A 595 3.23 -1.30 6.49
CA PRO A 595 3.63 -2.51 7.23
C PRO A 595 5.01 -3.04 6.82
N VAL A 596 5.74 -3.61 7.78
CA VAL A 596 7.07 -4.23 7.61
C VAL A 596 7.01 -5.65 8.16
N SER A 597 7.66 -6.60 7.48
CA SER A 597 7.72 -7.99 7.94
C SER A 597 8.51 -8.13 9.24
N MET A 598 8.08 -9.04 10.11
CA MET A 598 8.81 -9.32 11.37
C MET A 598 10.21 -9.90 11.10
N GLY A 599 10.38 -10.64 9.99
CA GLY A 599 11.67 -11.15 9.53
C GLY A 599 12.68 -10.03 9.27
N THR A 600 12.26 -8.96 8.58
CA THR A 600 13.09 -7.76 8.34
C THR A 600 13.53 -7.07 9.63
N LEU A 601 12.65 -7.02 10.64
CA LEU A 601 13.01 -6.48 11.96
C LEU A 601 13.98 -7.39 12.74
N ALA A 602 13.95 -8.70 12.52
CA ALA A 602 14.92 -9.64 13.08
C ALA A 602 16.27 -9.60 12.35
N GLY A 603 16.28 -9.54 11.02
CA GLY A 603 17.49 -9.69 10.19
C GLY A 603 18.12 -11.07 10.38
N ARG A 604 19.46 -11.12 10.48
CA ARG A 604 20.22 -12.35 10.77
C ARG A 604 20.07 -12.89 12.19
N SER A 605 19.44 -12.15 13.11
CA SER A 605 19.28 -12.57 14.51
C SER A 605 18.18 -13.65 14.68
N ARG A 606 18.42 -14.85 14.14
CA ARG A 606 17.55 -16.04 14.22
C ARG A 606 18.31 -17.25 14.74
N GLU A 607 17.59 -18.25 15.25
CA GLU A 607 18.15 -19.56 15.65
C GLU A 607 19.37 -19.45 16.57
N GLU A 608 20.52 -20.02 16.19
CA GLU A 608 21.77 -19.96 16.96
C GLU A 608 22.47 -18.59 16.87
N GLU A 609 22.19 -17.81 15.82
CA GLU A 609 22.72 -16.45 15.59
C GLU A 609 21.93 -15.36 16.32
N PHE A 610 20.80 -15.69 16.96
CA PHE A 610 20.00 -14.73 17.74
C PHE A 610 20.82 -14.00 18.81
N LYS A 611 21.81 -14.68 19.41
CA LYS A 611 22.82 -14.06 20.28
C LYS A 611 24.16 -14.79 20.16
N PRO A 612 25.31 -14.09 20.29
CA PRO A 612 26.62 -14.74 20.25
C PRO A 612 26.76 -15.84 21.31
N THR A 613 27.05 -17.07 20.88
CA THR A 613 27.36 -18.19 21.77
C THR A 613 28.86 -18.20 22.07
N ARG A 614 29.23 -17.92 23.33
CA ARG A 614 30.64 -17.93 23.76
C ARG A 614 31.08 -19.35 24.12
N LEU A 615 31.94 -19.91 23.27
CA LEU A 615 32.62 -21.19 23.50
C LEU A 615 33.86 -20.98 24.39
N THR A 616 34.17 -21.94 25.26
CA THR A 616 35.46 -21.96 25.98
C THR A 616 36.55 -22.56 25.08
N PRO A 617 37.85 -22.28 25.30
CA PRO A 617 38.93 -22.93 24.58
C PRO A 617 38.87 -24.46 24.61
N ARG A 618 38.38 -25.04 25.73
CA ARG A 618 38.22 -26.50 25.89
C ARG A 618 37.01 -27.07 25.12
N THR A 619 36.05 -26.23 24.76
CA THR A 619 34.90 -26.62 23.91
C THR A 619 35.30 -26.60 22.44
N ALA A 620 36.08 -25.59 22.00
CA ALA A 620 36.54 -25.47 20.61
C ALA A 620 37.29 -26.71 20.11
N GLY A 621 38.17 -27.29 20.94
CA GLY A 621 38.93 -28.50 20.61
C GLY A 621 38.16 -29.84 20.73
N ARG A 622 36.84 -29.85 20.98
CA ARG A 622 36.06 -31.08 21.25
C ARG A 622 34.81 -31.24 20.39
N HIS A 623 34.95 -31.14 19.08
CA HIS A 623 33.87 -31.43 18.13
C HIS A 623 33.49 -32.93 18.04
N SER A 624 34.34 -33.86 18.50
CA SER A 624 34.15 -35.31 18.36
C SER A 624 33.54 -36.04 19.58
N ARG A 625 33.30 -35.34 20.70
CA ARG A 625 32.65 -35.88 21.90
C ARG A 625 31.82 -34.78 22.55
N ALA A 626 30.54 -34.70 22.21
CA ALA A 626 29.63 -33.70 22.75
C ALA A 626 29.27 -33.99 24.23
N PRO A 627 29.74 -33.20 25.21
CA PRO A 627 29.06 -33.12 26.50
C PRO A 627 27.67 -32.51 26.30
N SER A 628 26.71 -32.85 27.16
CA SER A 628 25.52 -32.02 27.28
C SER A 628 25.97 -30.61 27.70
N SER A 629 25.38 -29.56 27.14
CA SER A 629 25.73 -28.17 27.47
C SER A 629 24.58 -27.48 28.20
N SER A 630 24.90 -26.68 29.22
CA SER A 630 23.97 -25.73 29.81
C SER A 630 24.29 -24.32 29.31
N ARG A 631 23.24 -23.52 29.06
CA ARG A 631 23.38 -22.10 28.72
C ARG A 631 23.41 -21.28 30.01
N SER A 632 24.48 -20.53 30.23
CA SER A 632 24.61 -19.56 31.33
C SER A 632 24.85 -18.17 30.74
N GLY A 633 23.79 -17.36 30.66
CA GLY A 633 23.83 -16.07 29.95
C GLY A 633 24.10 -16.26 28.45
N CYS A 634 25.26 -15.80 27.98
CA CYS A 634 25.76 -16.04 26.61
C CYS A 634 26.88 -17.11 26.55
N GLY A 635 27.26 -17.70 27.68
CA GLY A 635 28.22 -18.80 27.74
C GLY A 635 27.54 -20.16 27.53
N SER A 636 28.21 -21.06 26.80
CA SER A 636 27.89 -22.48 26.78
C SER A 636 28.90 -23.24 27.64
N ALA A 637 28.45 -23.75 28.80
CA ALA A 637 29.27 -24.57 29.68
C ALA A 637 28.93 -26.06 29.50
N PRO A 638 29.89 -27.00 29.59
CA PRO A 638 29.58 -28.42 29.69
C PRO A 638 28.79 -28.71 30.97
N SER A 639 27.54 -29.17 30.85
CA SER A 639 26.70 -29.60 31.98
C SER A 639 26.94 -31.05 32.39
N GLY A 640 27.58 -31.85 31.54
CA GLY A 640 28.03 -33.20 31.86
C GLY A 640 28.67 -33.92 30.67
N ILE A 641 29.67 -34.77 30.91
CA ILE A 641 30.20 -35.67 29.88
C ILE A 641 29.34 -36.95 29.91
N PRO A 642 28.63 -37.31 28.82
CA PRO A 642 27.91 -38.58 28.76
C PRO A 642 28.92 -39.74 28.77
N ALA A 643 28.68 -40.72 29.62
CA ALA A 643 29.38 -42.01 29.56
C ALA A 643 28.90 -42.80 28.33
N PRO A 644 29.72 -43.66 27.72
CA PRO A 644 29.28 -44.56 26.65
C PRO A 644 28.10 -45.42 27.11
N ALA A 645 27.17 -45.68 26.20
CA ALA A 645 25.87 -46.28 26.51
C ALA A 645 25.97 -47.65 27.20
N ARG A 646 25.11 -47.88 28.17
CA ARG A 646 24.80 -49.19 28.79
C ARG A 646 23.28 -49.41 28.77
N PRO A 647 22.80 -50.66 28.96
CA PRO A 647 21.40 -51.03 28.78
C PRO A 647 20.42 -50.22 29.68
N PRO A 648 19.12 -50.15 29.32
CA PRO A 648 18.17 -49.24 29.94
C PRO A 648 17.91 -49.60 31.42
N GLY A 649 17.99 -48.60 32.30
CA GLY A 649 17.68 -48.75 33.74
C GLY A 649 18.37 -47.74 34.66
N ALA A 650 19.50 -47.15 34.26
CA ALA A 650 20.26 -46.20 35.09
C ALA A 650 19.93 -44.74 34.76
N SER A 651 19.36 -44.00 35.72
CA SER A 651 19.10 -42.57 35.57
C SER A 651 20.27 -41.69 36.08
N ARG A 652 20.41 -40.50 35.46
CA ARG A 652 21.25 -39.35 35.86
C ARG A 652 22.79 -39.49 35.81
N SER A 653 23.38 -38.95 34.75
CA SER A 653 24.83 -38.70 34.64
C SER A 653 25.38 -37.70 35.68
N THR A 654 24.55 -36.75 36.14
CA THR A 654 24.93 -35.72 37.13
C THR A 654 25.36 -36.27 38.48
N ALA A 655 24.92 -37.48 38.85
CA ALA A 655 25.34 -38.14 40.09
C ALA A 655 26.79 -38.67 40.03
N ARG A 656 27.37 -38.86 38.84
CA ARG A 656 28.71 -39.47 38.67
C ARG A 656 29.88 -38.48 38.60
N SER A 657 29.62 -37.17 38.45
CA SER A 657 30.66 -36.13 38.52
C SER A 657 31.02 -35.72 39.95
N SER A 658 30.08 -35.85 40.89
CA SER A 658 30.27 -35.44 42.30
C SER A 658 31.20 -36.37 43.11
N PRO A 659 31.10 -37.72 43.06
CA PRO A 659 32.00 -38.58 43.82
C PRO A 659 33.48 -38.58 43.38
N PRO A 660 33.88 -38.62 42.08
CA PRO A 660 35.30 -38.67 41.73
C PRO A 660 36.05 -37.41 42.12
N ALA A 661 35.40 -36.24 42.07
CA ALA A 661 36.00 -34.98 42.52
C ALA A 661 36.32 -34.95 44.02
N ARG A 662 35.59 -35.71 44.85
CA ARG A 662 35.90 -35.90 46.28
C ARG A 662 36.82 -37.10 46.55
N ALA A 663 36.79 -38.13 45.71
CA ALA A 663 37.57 -39.35 45.92
C ALA A 663 39.02 -39.27 45.41
N SER A 664 39.34 -38.41 44.45
CA SER A 664 40.72 -38.25 43.93
C SER A 664 41.48 -37.05 44.49
N ALA A 665 40.81 -36.09 45.14
CA ALA A 665 41.43 -34.89 45.72
C ALA A 665 42.03 -35.12 47.14
N SER A 666 42.11 -36.38 47.59
CA SER A 666 42.88 -36.79 48.79
C SER A 666 44.06 -37.69 48.43
N ALA A 667 44.50 -37.65 47.16
CA ALA A 667 45.65 -38.42 46.67
C ALA A 667 46.44 -37.66 45.58
N MET A 668 46.67 -36.36 45.78
CA MET A 668 47.81 -35.56 45.29
C MET A 668 47.77 -34.15 45.91
#